data_AF-A0A7X9P6R3-F1
#
_entry.id   AF-A0A7X9P6R3-F1
#
_cell.length_a   1.000
_cell.length_b   1.000
_cell.length_c   1.000
_cell.angle_alpha   90.00
_cell.angle_beta   90.00
_cell.angle_gamma   90.00
#
_symmetry.space_group_name_H-M   'P 1'
#
loop_
_entity.id
_entity.type
_entity.pdbx_description
1 polymer ?
#
loop_
_entity_poly.entity_id
_entity_poly.type
_entity_poly.pdbx_seq_one_letter_code
_entity_poly.pdbx_strand_id
1 'polypeptide(L)'
;MTRLIVAWASLCVAGCGAPARPVCGRVVDEDGRAVPGATVQAPGTASSVADAEGWFCLPAGRNVVLAASAPDHCAAEGVVPDEAGWAPIVLRRQLAVPSVWRAGFDAPVRLRAELRCPLPGPATFRWDQLEGPPLGDRADGWRSPVLTLRTHPLAARTQRPDVLSLSPAEAGHYRLRVTAEGGGRVVRAEAVVWSAAASAGLLSVPSDSEVFVDTGPDAAGGEWRLESFPPGSRARPAPVPTADGRPGVWSLRLDQPGLYALVETTTGTRLVFEAGPWDSVPRDCDRPECHPAEQAAWSATRHARALHARLEAPSTKGPFGDACLACHTVGWDPGGDNGGFDDVARETGTFVHDAWPGGATALPRDLERVANVWCLACHGPGRLPEHGKRPMVVRAGVCAQCHDRPPEDTRVAEWRESRMASPVADPALAAAPCAGCHTAQGAVARLRGRIVPDVPPGLAEPVTCAVCHVAHTTEPRLLRATGTAATVSGVLFEAGRARACLGCHQADGRADATAETGRRLPEAPQTEVLFGTGAFGATGRPWRPTPDLCVDCHMVRCLDCHADAERRRGGHTFQAMPPLDLAPQDCDGDGRVLRLADEVGSCLARLEAAVRAELDALPGCAGAVPGRDGRRLVPVGPAGERLPECEAEWLRPERTPLYRAAHDWALIARDGSAGAHNPPFAIAVLRAALRQLGR
;
A
#
# COMPACT_ATOMS: atom_id res chain seq x y z
N MET A 1 -7.27 -73.21 -77.59
CA MET A 1 -6.48 -72.01 -77.23
C MET A 1 -6.76 -71.73 -75.75
N THR A 2 -6.06 -72.36 -74.79
CA THR A 2 -4.84 -71.86 -74.10
C THR A 2 -5.05 -70.40 -73.60
N ARG A 3 -5.04 -70.03 -72.31
CA ARG A 3 -4.04 -70.28 -71.25
C ARG A 3 -4.54 -69.84 -69.85
N LEU A 4 -4.27 -70.72 -68.88
CA LEU A 4 -3.59 -70.51 -67.58
C LEU A 4 -4.07 -69.42 -66.59
N ILE A 5 -4.61 -69.95 -65.48
CA ILE A 5 -4.72 -69.34 -64.15
C ILE A 5 -3.33 -69.32 -63.51
N VAL A 6 -2.84 -68.15 -63.07
CA VAL A 6 -1.65 -68.01 -62.23
C VAL A 6 -2.09 -67.47 -60.87
N ALA A 7 -2.02 -68.34 -59.87
CA ALA A 7 -2.12 -68.01 -58.46
C ALA A 7 -0.84 -67.28 -58.02
N TRP A 8 -0.99 -66.09 -57.42
CA TRP A 8 0.08 -65.43 -56.70
C TRP A 8 -0.01 -65.79 -55.22
N ALA A 9 1.05 -66.41 -54.73
CA ALA A 9 1.22 -66.84 -53.36
C ALA A 9 1.49 -65.65 -52.43
N SER A 10 0.82 -65.65 -51.29
CA SER A 10 1.09 -64.79 -50.14
C SER A 10 2.49 -65.05 -49.59
N LEU A 11 3.38 -64.07 -49.70
CA LEU A 11 4.64 -64.03 -48.94
C LEU A 11 4.39 -63.22 -47.67
N CYS A 12 4.09 -63.89 -46.56
CA CYS A 12 4.12 -63.29 -45.23
C CYS A 12 5.57 -63.04 -44.82
N VAL A 13 6.03 -61.79 -44.94
CA VAL A 13 7.26 -61.33 -44.28
C VAL A 13 6.90 -60.88 -42.87
N ALA A 14 7.41 -61.62 -41.89
CA ALA A 14 7.35 -61.25 -40.49
C ALA A 14 8.30 -60.07 -40.19
N GLY A 15 7.81 -59.09 -39.44
CA GLY A 15 8.61 -58.39 -38.42
C GLY A 15 9.42 -57.16 -38.83
N CYS A 16 8.77 -56.09 -39.31
CA CYS A 16 9.27 -54.73 -39.07
C CYS A 16 8.40 -54.11 -37.98
N GLY A 17 8.84 -54.17 -36.72
CA GLY A 17 8.16 -53.55 -35.61
C GLY A 17 8.04 -52.05 -35.85
N ALA A 18 6.83 -51.52 -35.88
CA ALA A 18 6.62 -50.07 -35.87
C ALA A 18 7.39 -49.49 -34.67
N PRO A 19 8.11 -48.36 -34.84
CA PRO A 19 8.82 -47.73 -33.72
C PRO A 19 7.81 -47.50 -32.60
N ALA A 20 8.12 -48.03 -31.41
CA ALA A 20 7.30 -47.84 -30.24
C ALA A 20 7.11 -46.33 -30.04
N ARG A 21 5.86 -45.86 -30.13
CA ARG A 21 5.54 -44.46 -29.87
C ARG A 21 6.03 -44.11 -28.46
N PRO A 22 6.76 -43.00 -28.28
CA PRO A 22 7.25 -42.62 -26.96
C PRO A 22 6.08 -42.39 -26.01
N VAL A 23 6.30 -42.73 -24.74
CA VAL A 23 5.41 -42.37 -23.65
C VAL A 23 5.82 -40.98 -23.17
N CYS A 24 4.90 -40.02 -23.24
CA CYS A 24 5.15 -38.65 -22.80
C CYS A 24 4.20 -38.30 -21.65
N GLY A 25 4.59 -37.32 -20.86
CA GLY A 25 3.81 -36.94 -19.68
C GLY A 25 4.26 -35.62 -19.11
N ARG A 26 3.56 -35.20 -18.05
CA ARG A 26 3.97 -34.07 -17.21
C ARG A 26 4.04 -34.57 -15.76
N VAL A 27 5.15 -34.26 -15.10
CA VAL A 27 5.33 -34.48 -13.67
C VAL A 27 4.94 -33.20 -12.94
N VAL A 28 3.94 -33.31 -12.10
CA VAL A 28 3.46 -32.22 -11.24
C VAL A 28 3.47 -32.66 -9.78
N ASP A 29 3.47 -31.71 -8.85
CA ASP A 29 3.24 -31.99 -7.45
C ASP A 29 1.74 -32.08 -7.15
N GLU A 30 1.37 -32.38 -5.90
CA GLU A 30 -0.03 -32.45 -5.48
C GLU A 30 -0.82 -31.13 -5.62
N ASP A 31 -0.12 -30.00 -5.76
CA ASP A 31 -0.71 -28.68 -6.02
C ASP A 31 -0.74 -28.35 -7.53
N GLY A 32 -0.35 -29.30 -8.39
CA GLY A 32 -0.30 -29.13 -9.83
C GLY A 32 0.91 -28.32 -10.33
N ARG A 33 1.87 -27.98 -9.47
CA ARG A 33 3.11 -27.28 -9.86
C ARG A 33 4.02 -28.24 -10.60
N ALA A 34 4.63 -27.78 -11.70
CA ALA A 34 5.66 -28.56 -12.39
C ALA A 34 6.79 -28.97 -11.44
N VAL A 35 7.27 -30.21 -11.55
CA VAL A 35 8.42 -30.70 -10.78
C VAL A 35 9.63 -30.84 -11.72
N PRO A 36 10.34 -29.74 -12.00
CA PRO A 36 11.48 -29.78 -12.90
C PRO A 36 12.60 -30.64 -12.32
N GLY A 37 13.30 -31.36 -13.19
CA GLY A 37 14.35 -32.28 -12.77
C GLY A 37 13.83 -33.62 -12.21
N ALA A 38 12.51 -33.85 -12.16
CA ALA A 38 11.97 -35.15 -11.78
C ALA A 38 12.47 -36.23 -12.75
N THR A 39 13.03 -37.31 -12.20
CA THR A 39 13.52 -38.44 -13.00
C THR A 39 12.40 -39.44 -13.18
N VAL A 40 12.02 -39.71 -14.42
CA VAL A 40 11.02 -40.72 -14.80
C VAL A 40 11.73 -41.91 -15.45
N GLN A 41 11.38 -43.11 -15.03
CA GLN A 41 12.01 -44.35 -15.44
C GLN A 41 10.97 -45.39 -15.83
N ALA A 42 11.27 -46.17 -16.87
CA ALA A 42 10.54 -47.39 -17.22
C ALA A 42 11.51 -48.59 -17.18
N PRO A 43 11.08 -49.76 -16.69
CA PRO A 43 11.92 -50.96 -16.65
C PRO A 43 12.53 -51.29 -18.03
N GLY A 44 13.84 -51.49 -18.06
CA GLY A 44 14.56 -51.85 -19.30
C GLY A 44 14.77 -50.69 -20.29
N THR A 45 14.45 -49.45 -19.92
CA THR A 45 14.68 -48.24 -20.74
C THR A 45 15.50 -47.19 -19.98
N ALA A 46 16.16 -46.29 -20.71
CA ALA A 46 16.87 -45.16 -20.11
C ALA A 46 15.88 -44.19 -19.42
N SER A 47 16.30 -43.57 -18.32
CA SER A 47 15.51 -42.56 -17.62
C SER A 47 15.40 -41.25 -18.40
N SER A 48 14.31 -40.53 -18.23
CA SER A 48 14.12 -39.16 -18.71
C SER A 48 14.07 -38.21 -17.52
N VAL A 49 14.57 -36.99 -17.70
CA VAL A 49 14.45 -35.91 -16.72
C VAL A 49 13.40 -34.93 -17.20
N ALA A 50 12.49 -34.55 -16.30
CA ALA A 50 11.46 -33.57 -16.59
C ALA A 50 12.07 -32.18 -16.80
N ASP A 51 11.61 -31.45 -17.82
CA ASP A 51 12.06 -30.08 -18.13
C ASP A 51 11.53 -29.04 -17.12
N ALA A 52 11.74 -27.74 -17.41
CA ALA A 52 11.34 -26.64 -16.54
C ALA A 52 9.83 -26.61 -16.27
N GLU A 53 9.04 -27.06 -17.24
CA GLU A 53 7.58 -27.13 -17.17
C GLU A 53 7.08 -28.52 -16.72
N GLY A 54 7.99 -29.43 -16.40
CA GLY A 54 7.70 -30.77 -15.86
C GLY A 54 7.46 -31.83 -16.94
N TRP A 55 7.66 -31.52 -18.23
CA TRP A 55 7.42 -32.49 -19.31
C TRP A 55 8.54 -33.50 -19.44
N PHE A 56 8.17 -34.73 -19.77
CA PHE A 56 9.11 -35.79 -20.10
C PHE A 56 8.60 -36.61 -21.29
N CYS A 57 9.53 -37.27 -21.98
CA CYS A 57 9.23 -38.29 -22.98
C CYS A 57 10.24 -39.42 -22.89
N LEU A 58 9.75 -40.66 -22.89
CA LEU A 58 10.53 -41.89 -22.77
C LEU A 58 10.29 -42.78 -23.99
N PRO A 59 11.33 -43.37 -24.61
CA PRO A 59 11.18 -44.36 -25.68
C PRO A 59 10.77 -45.72 -25.10
N ALA A 60 9.56 -45.80 -24.56
CA ALA A 60 9.01 -46.96 -23.88
C ALA A 60 7.68 -47.40 -24.51
N GLY A 61 7.33 -48.68 -24.35
CA GLY A 61 6.04 -49.22 -24.84
C GLY A 61 4.87 -48.75 -23.98
N ARG A 62 3.65 -48.69 -24.53
CA ARG A 62 2.46 -48.18 -23.81
C ARG A 62 2.03 -48.99 -22.58
N ASN A 63 2.46 -50.25 -22.47
CA ASN A 63 2.15 -51.13 -21.35
C ASN A 63 3.23 -51.11 -20.25
N VAL A 64 4.17 -50.16 -20.30
CA VAL A 64 5.19 -50.05 -19.24
C VAL A 64 4.58 -49.41 -17.99
N VAL A 65 5.09 -49.84 -16.85
CA VAL A 65 4.84 -49.19 -15.57
C VAL A 65 5.96 -48.17 -15.34
N LEU A 66 5.60 -46.90 -15.20
CA LEU A 66 6.54 -45.84 -14.91
C LEU A 66 6.77 -45.69 -13.41
N ALA A 67 7.99 -45.32 -13.05
CA ALA A 67 8.35 -44.79 -11.74
C ALA A 67 8.92 -43.38 -11.91
N ALA A 68 8.62 -42.49 -10.97
CA ALA A 68 9.14 -41.13 -10.96
C ALA A 68 9.62 -40.72 -9.57
N SER A 69 10.71 -39.96 -9.52
CA SER A 69 11.29 -39.47 -8.27
C SER A 69 11.83 -38.06 -8.39
N ALA A 70 11.81 -37.30 -7.30
CA ALA A 70 12.41 -35.98 -7.21
C ALA A 70 13.00 -35.74 -5.79
N PRO A 71 13.99 -34.83 -5.63
CA PRO A 71 14.70 -34.63 -4.36
C PRO A 71 13.82 -34.26 -3.16
N ASP A 72 12.71 -33.55 -3.35
CA ASP A 72 11.81 -33.13 -2.25
C ASP A 72 10.44 -33.82 -2.29
N HIS A 73 10.29 -34.86 -3.11
CA HIS A 73 9.04 -35.57 -3.30
C HIS A 73 9.17 -37.07 -3.02
N CYS A 74 8.08 -37.68 -2.59
CA CYS A 74 7.92 -39.11 -2.55
C CYS A 74 7.91 -39.68 -3.95
N ALA A 75 8.59 -40.82 -4.14
CA ALA A 75 8.55 -41.51 -5.42
C ALA A 75 7.11 -41.94 -5.74
N ALA A 76 6.72 -41.77 -7.01
CA ALA A 76 5.52 -42.38 -7.55
C ALA A 76 5.91 -43.65 -8.29
N GLU A 77 5.25 -44.76 -7.99
CA GLU A 77 5.41 -46.04 -8.66
C GLU A 77 4.05 -46.47 -9.22
N GLY A 78 4.05 -47.27 -10.29
CA GLY A 78 2.81 -47.86 -10.78
C GLY A 78 2.06 -47.02 -11.81
N VAL A 79 2.64 -45.95 -12.37
CA VAL A 79 1.93 -45.10 -13.34
C VAL A 79 1.87 -45.78 -14.69
N VAL A 80 0.64 -46.06 -15.17
CA VAL A 80 0.39 -46.68 -16.48
C VAL A 80 -0.05 -45.58 -17.46
N PRO A 81 0.61 -45.43 -18.62
CA PRO A 81 0.20 -44.49 -19.65
C PRO A 81 -1.19 -44.82 -20.22
N ASP A 82 -1.93 -43.79 -20.65
CA ASP A 82 -3.20 -43.98 -21.33
C ASP A 82 -3.04 -44.54 -22.76
N GLU A 83 -4.17 -44.74 -23.46
CA GLU A 83 -4.18 -45.26 -24.84
C GLU A 83 -3.46 -44.35 -25.85
N ALA A 84 -3.31 -43.05 -25.55
CA ALA A 84 -2.53 -42.13 -26.37
C ALA A 84 -1.02 -42.27 -26.12
N GLY A 85 -0.60 -42.88 -25.00
CA GLY A 85 0.77 -42.89 -24.51
C GLY A 85 1.09 -41.69 -23.62
N TRP A 86 0.04 -41.07 -23.07
CA TRP A 86 0.14 -39.94 -22.15
C TRP A 86 0.10 -40.42 -20.69
N ALA A 87 1.03 -39.94 -19.87
CA ALA A 87 1.17 -40.35 -18.48
C ALA A 87 1.32 -39.13 -17.54
N PRO A 88 0.22 -38.58 -16.99
CA PRO A 88 0.33 -37.56 -15.95
C PRO A 88 0.87 -38.21 -14.66
N ILE A 89 1.93 -37.64 -14.11
CA ILE A 89 2.55 -38.13 -12.88
C ILE A 89 2.37 -37.07 -11.80
N VAL A 90 1.78 -37.45 -10.67
CA VAL A 90 1.65 -36.59 -9.49
C VAL A 90 2.60 -37.09 -8.41
N LEU A 91 3.63 -36.32 -8.11
CA LEU A 91 4.54 -36.58 -6.99
C LEU A 91 4.01 -35.87 -5.74
N ARG A 92 4.06 -36.53 -4.58
CA ARG A 92 3.69 -35.88 -3.32
C ARG A 92 4.92 -35.27 -2.67
N ARG A 93 4.86 -34.05 -2.15
CA ARG A 93 5.97 -33.52 -1.34
C ARG A 93 6.27 -34.45 -0.16
N GLN A 94 7.55 -34.67 0.09
CA GLN A 94 8.00 -35.56 1.15
C GLN A 94 7.68 -35.00 2.53
N LEU A 95 7.79 -33.68 2.69
CA LEU A 95 7.39 -32.94 3.90
C LEU A 95 6.23 -32.02 3.56
N ALA A 96 5.17 -32.07 4.34
CA ALA A 96 4.01 -31.19 4.20
C ALA A 96 3.67 -30.53 5.54
N VAL A 97 3.19 -29.31 5.48
CA VAL A 97 2.59 -28.59 6.61
C VAL A 97 1.42 -27.77 6.06
N PRO A 98 0.22 -27.82 6.67
CA PRO A 98 -0.89 -26.99 6.24
C PRO A 98 -0.70 -25.54 6.70
N SER A 99 -1.06 -24.59 5.83
CA SER A 99 -1.24 -23.18 6.21
C SER A 99 -2.53 -23.00 7.01
N VAL A 100 -2.59 -21.97 7.84
CA VAL A 100 -3.77 -21.61 8.64
C VAL A 100 -4.20 -20.20 8.28
N TRP A 101 -5.41 -20.08 7.74
CA TRP A 101 -6.00 -18.81 7.34
C TRP A 101 -7.06 -18.41 8.36
N ARG A 102 -7.17 -17.10 8.63
CA ARG A 102 -8.17 -16.53 9.56
C ARG A 102 -8.12 -17.15 10.96
N ALA A 103 -6.90 -17.29 11.50
CA ALA A 103 -6.66 -17.86 12.83
C ALA A 103 -7.27 -17.00 13.96
N GLY A 104 -7.50 -15.72 13.70
CA GLY A 104 -7.82 -14.72 14.71
C GLY A 104 -6.58 -14.03 15.29
N PHE A 105 -6.80 -12.89 15.93
CA PHE A 105 -5.79 -12.17 16.71
C PHE A 105 -5.72 -12.72 18.13
N ASP A 106 -4.51 -12.75 18.71
CA ASP A 106 -4.22 -13.39 20.00
C ASP A 106 -4.68 -14.86 20.12
N ALA A 107 -4.75 -15.57 18.99
CA ALA A 107 -5.32 -16.90 18.90
C ALA A 107 -4.23 -17.99 18.91
N PRO A 108 -4.46 -19.14 19.57
CA PRO A 108 -3.56 -20.27 19.51
C PRO A 108 -3.64 -20.96 18.13
N VAL A 109 -2.49 -21.28 17.56
CA VAL A 109 -2.34 -22.01 16.29
C VAL A 109 -1.41 -23.20 16.51
N ARG A 110 -1.76 -24.33 15.90
CA ARG A 110 -0.96 -25.56 15.94
C ARG A 110 -0.66 -26.02 14.53
N LEU A 111 0.61 -25.97 14.15
CA LEU A 111 1.11 -26.48 12.88
C LEU A 111 1.73 -27.86 13.11
N ARG A 112 1.37 -28.83 12.28
CA ARG A 112 1.95 -30.17 12.30
C ARG A 112 2.60 -30.45 10.95
N ALA A 113 3.92 -30.62 10.99
CA ALA A 113 4.67 -31.13 9.87
C ALA A 113 4.47 -32.65 9.77
N GLU A 114 4.20 -33.12 8.56
CA GLU A 114 3.99 -34.53 8.23
C GLU A 114 5.01 -34.98 7.19
N LEU A 115 5.77 -36.02 7.53
CA LEU A 115 6.58 -36.75 6.56
C LEU A 115 5.69 -37.78 5.87
N ARG A 116 5.37 -37.54 4.59
CA ARG A 116 4.50 -38.41 3.79
C ARG A 116 5.24 -39.66 3.29
N CYS A 117 6.56 -39.63 3.28
CA CYS A 117 7.43 -40.77 3.06
C CYS A 117 8.67 -40.67 3.96
N PRO A 118 9.19 -41.82 4.45
CA PRO A 118 10.27 -41.84 5.43
C PRO A 118 11.58 -41.26 4.85
N LEU A 119 12.36 -40.63 5.71
CA LEU A 119 13.75 -40.27 5.41
C LEU A 119 14.67 -41.49 5.66
N PRO A 120 15.90 -41.52 5.12
CA PRO A 120 16.88 -42.60 5.34
C PRO A 120 17.35 -42.82 6.80
N GLY A 121 16.70 -42.19 7.78
CA GLY A 121 16.98 -42.28 9.20
C GLY A 121 15.90 -41.58 10.04
N PRO A 122 16.00 -41.60 11.38
CA PRO A 122 15.08 -40.87 12.24
C PRO A 122 15.11 -39.38 11.90
N ALA A 123 13.93 -38.79 11.69
CA ALA A 123 13.82 -37.41 11.31
C ALA A 123 13.95 -36.48 12.53
N THR A 124 14.79 -35.46 12.39
CA THR A 124 14.83 -34.30 13.27
C THR A 124 14.14 -33.13 12.58
N PHE A 125 13.47 -32.27 13.34
CA PHE A 125 12.70 -31.15 12.81
C PHE A 125 13.26 -29.83 13.34
N ARG A 126 13.21 -28.79 12.52
CA ARG A 126 13.54 -27.42 12.90
C ARG A 126 12.59 -26.46 12.19
N TRP A 127 12.06 -25.50 12.94
CA TRP A 127 11.29 -24.39 12.41
C TRP A 127 12.11 -23.11 12.36
N ASP A 128 11.88 -22.30 11.34
CA ASP A 128 12.43 -20.96 11.18
C ASP A 128 11.29 -20.00 10.81
N GLN A 129 11.24 -18.85 11.46
CA GLN A 129 10.36 -17.76 11.05
C GLN A 129 11.04 -16.95 9.95
N LEU A 130 10.40 -16.86 8.79
CA LEU A 130 10.91 -16.13 7.63
C LEU A 130 10.36 -14.71 7.56
N GLU A 131 9.07 -14.53 7.89
CA GLU A 131 8.37 -13.24 7.84
C GLU A 131 7.39 -13.09 9.01
N GLY A 132 6.96 -11.85 9.24
CA GLY A 132 5.94 -11.49 10.23
C GLY A 132 6.52 -10.98 11.55
N PRO A 133 5.65 -10.54 12.48
CA PRO A 133 6.06 -10.09 13.80
C PRO A 133 6.81 -11.20 14.56
N PRO A 134 7.91 -10.92 15.27
CA PRO A 134 8.71 -11.94 15.95
C PRO A 134 7.86 -12.74 16.95
N LEU A 135 7.81 -14.07 16.79
CA LEU A 135 7.03 -14.92 17.68
C LEU A 135 7.65 -15.04 19.07
N GLY A 136 8.98 -15.12 19.18
CA GLY A 136 9.68 -15.23 20.47
C GLY A 136 9.06 -16.29 21.39
N ASP A 137 8.76 -15.90 22.63
CA ASP A 137 8.14 -16.77 23.65
C ASP A 137 6.66 -17.10 23.37
N ARG A 138 6.06 -16.55 22.31
CA ARG A 138 4.70 -16.89 21.86
C ARG A 138 4.65 -18.18 21.04
N ALA A 139 5.79 -18.83 20.80
CA ALA A 139 5.85 -20.10 20.09
C ALA A 139 6.76 -21.12 20.78
N ASP A 140 6.33 -22.37 20.77
CA ASP A 140 7.04 -23.53 21.30
C ASP A 140 7.01 -24.68 20.29
N GLY A 141 7.97 -25.59 20.38
CA GLY A 141 8.13 -26.70 19.44
C GLY A 141 9.03 -26.38 18.24
N TRP A 142 9.92 -25.37 18.35
CA TRP A 142 10.87 -25.00 17.28
C TRP A 142 11.76 -26.16 16.79
N ARG A 143 11.93 -27.22 17.60
CA ARG A 143 12.70 -28.43 17.24
C ARG A 143 11.84 -29.71 17.20
N SER A 144 10.54 -29.56 16.96
CA SER A 144 9.53 -30.62 16.98
C SER A 144 8.80 -30.69 15.64
N PRO A 145 8.21 -31.84 15.25
CA PRO A 145 7.28 -31.90 14.13
C PRO A 145 6.01 -31.08 14.36
N VAL A 146 5.75 -30.63 15.59
CA VAL A 146 4.61 -29.78 15.93
C VAL A 146 5.13 -28.45 16.45
N LEU A 147 4.73 -27.35 15.81
CA LEU A 147 4.92 -25.99 16.28
C LEU A 147 3.58 -25.46 16.81
N THR A 148 3.57 -25.03 18.07
CA THR A 148 2.42 -24.31 18.66
C THR A 148 2.80 -22.85 18.82
N LEU A 149 1.94 -21.94 18.37
CA LEU A 149 2.18 -20.50 18.50
C LEU A 149 0.90 -19.77 18.90
N ARG A 150 1.02 -18.53 19.36
CA ARG A 150 -0.09 -17.61 19.53
C ARG A 150 0.11 -16.36 18.67
N THR A 151 -0.83 -16.08 17.77
CA THR A 151 -0.79 -14.89 16.90
C THR A 151 -0.76 -13.61 17.74
N HIS A 152 -0.21 -12.52 17.24
CA HIS A 152 -0.21 -11.24 17.94
C HIS A 152 -1.62 -10.65 18.07
N PRO A 153 -1.90 -9.85 19.11
CA PRO A 153 -3.13 -9.05 19.17
C PRO A 153 -3.14 -7.97 18.08
N LEU A 154 -4.33 -7.46 17.75
CA LEU A 154 -4.49 -6.46 16.69
C LEU A 154 -3.92 -5.10 17.11
N ALA A 155 -3.05 -4.52 16.29
CA ALA A 155 -2.49 -3.19 16.53
C ALA A 155 -3.29 -2.03 15.88
N ALA A 156 -4.01 -2.31 14.79
CA ALA A 156 -4.73 -1.27 14.04
C ALA A 156 -5.90 -0.69 14.85
N ARG A 157 -6.06 0.64 14.79
CA ARG A 157 -7.09 1.41 15.51
C ARG A 157 -7.69 2.49 14.62
N THR A 158 -8.95 2.82 14.85
CA THR A 158 -9.57 4.04 14.30
C THR A 158 -9.56 5.15 15.34
N GLN A 159 -9.81 6.39 14.89
CA GLN A 159 -9.93 7.55 15.78
C GLN A 159 -11.38 7.89 16.13
N ARG A 160 -12.33 7.13 15.60
CA ARG A 160 -13.78 7.30 15.76
C ARG A 160 -14.48 5.97 15.45
N PRO A 161 -15.75 5.80 15.82
CA PRO A 161 -16.53 4.63 15.40
C PRO A 161 -16.51 4.46 13.87
N ASP A 162 -15.80 3.45 13.37
CA ASP A 162 -15.59 3.25 11.93
C ASP A 162 -15.12 1.82 11.61
N VAL A 163 -15.08 1.48 10.32
CA VAL A 163 -14.50 0.25 9.79
C VAL A 163 -12.98 0.35 9.80
N LEU A 164 -12.32 -0.65 10.35
CA LEU A 164 -10.87 -0.82 10.27
C LEU A 164 -10.47 -1.35 8.89
N SER A 165 -9.48 -0.72 8.28
CA SER A 165 -8.72 -1.33 7.19
C SER A 165 -7.56 -2.14 7.75
N LEU A 166 -7.36 -3.35 7.24
CA LEU A 166 -6.21 -4.18 7.57
C LEU A 166 -5.34 -4.37 6.33
N SER A 167 -4.13 -3.84 6.37
CA SER A 167 -3.09 -4.21 5.41
C SER A 167 -2.60 -5.66 5.59
N PRO A 168 -1.86 -6.24 4.63
CA PRO A 168 -1.09 -7.46 4.85
C PRO A 168 -0.18 -7.41 6.09
N ALA A 169 0.44 -6.26 6.37
CA ALA A 169 1.29 -6.06 7.55
C ALA A 169 0.49 -6.08 8.87
N GLU A 170 -0.74 -5.55 8.88
CA GLU A 170 -1.61 -5.50 10.06
C GLU A 170 -2.49 -6.74 10.24
N ALA A 171 -2.72 -7.51 9.18
CA ALA A 171 -3.57 -8.70 9.16
C ALA A 171 -2.94 -9.93 9.87
N GLY A 172 -1.76 -9.77 10.46
CA GLY A 172 -1.07 -10.80 11.24
C GLY A 172 -0.58 -11.96 10.37
N HIS A 173 0.21 -11.64 9.34
CA HIS A 173 0.87 -12.62 8.47
C HIS A 173 2.17 -13.16 9.08
N TYR A 174 2.32 -14.48 9.11
CA TYR A 174 3.55 -15.19 9.48
C TYR A 174 3.92 -16.16 8.36
N ARG A 175 5.19 -16.16 7.95
CA ARG A 175 5.72 -17.21 7.07
C ARG A 175 6.73 -18.06 7.84
N LEU A 176 6.45 -19.35 7.93
CA LEU A 176 7.18 -20.30 8.75
C LEU A 176 7.70 -21.42 7.85
N ARG A 177 8.96 -21.78 8.03
CA ARG A 177 9.59 -22.90 7.33
C ARG A 177 9.86 -24.02 8.31
N VAL A 178 9.51 -25.24 7.95
CA VAL A 178 9.95 -26.45 8.64
C VAL A 178 10.98 -27.17 7.79
N THR A 179 12.08 -27.57 8.41
CA THR A 179 13.13 -28.42 7.84
C THR A 179 13.10 -29.75 8.57
N ALA A 180 13.04 -30.85 7.82
CA ALA A 180 13.22 -32.20 8.36
C ALA A 180 14.51 -32.83 7.81
N GLU A 181 15.32 -33.38 8.70
CA GLU A 181 16.61 -34.00 8.36
C GLU A 181 16.70 -35.41 8.92
N GLY A 182 17.13 -36.37 8.09
CA GLY A 182 17.32 -37.77 8.49
C GLY A 182 18.24 -38.49 7.51
N GLY A 183 19.28 -39.17 8.02
CA GLY A 183 20.21 -39.96 7.20
C GLY A 183 20.93 -39.16 6.09
N GLY A 184 21.26 -37.89 6.36
CA GLY A 184 21.95 -36.98 5.41
C GLY A 184 21.03 -36.35 4.37
N ARG A 185 19.73 -36.66 4.37
CA ARG A 185 18.72 -36.02 3.50
C ARG A 185 18.00 -34.90 4.25
N VAL A 186 17.83 -33.77 3.58
CA VAL A 186 17.14 -32.57 4.10
C VAL A 186 15.97 -32.25 3.18
N VAL A 187 14.77 -32.13 3.74
CA VAL A 187 13.56 -31.69 3.03
C VAL A 187 12.93 -30.51 3.76
N ARG A 188 12.25 -29.64 3.01
CA ARG A 188 11.69 -28.39 3.55
C ARG A 188 10.25 -28.20 3.11
N ALA A 189 9.47 -27.56 3.97
CA ALA A 189 8.12 -27.11 3.65
C ALA A 189 7.87 -25.75 4.32
N GLU A 190 6.96 -24.96 3.75
CA GLU A 190 6.55 -23.67 4.30
C GLU A 190 5.06 -23.69 4.63
N ALA A 191 4.69 -23.01 5.70
CA ALA A 191 3.31 -22.70 6.05
C ALA A 191 3.18 -21.20 6.26
N VAL A 192 2.03 -20.67 5.87
CA VAL A 192 1.62 -19.32 6.27
C VAL A 192 0.55 -19.38 7.33
N VAL A 193 0.59 -18.44 8.26
CA VAL A 193 -0.46 -18.20 9.23
C VAL A 193 -0.95 -16.77 9.04
N TRP A 194 -2.26 -16.59 8.92
CA TRP A 194 -2.89 -15.28 8.87
C TRP A 194 -3.88 -15.14 10.02
N SER A 195 -3.79 -14.06 10.79
CA SER A 195 -4.81 -13.73 11.78
C SER A 195 -6.14 -13.36 11.12
N ALA A 196 -6.08 -12.57 10.04
CA ALA A 196 -7.24 -12.14 9.27
C ALA A 196 -6.87 -12.00 7.79
N ALA A 197 -7.87 -11.79 6.93
CA ALA A 197 -7.66 -11.34 5.56
C ALA A 197 -7.38 -9.83 5.51
N ALA A 198 -6.66 -9.37 4.49
CA ALA A 198 -6.50 -7.93 4.26
C ALA A 198 -7.83 -7.29 3.86
N SER A 199 -8.11 -6.08 4.34
CA SER A 199 -9.38 -5.38 4.13
C SER A 199 -9.17 -3.89 3.84
N ALA A 200 -9.95 -3.35 2.91
CA ALA A 200 -9.85 -1.94 2.50
C ALA A 200 -10.48 -0.97 3.51
N GLY A 201 -11.17 -1.48 4.52
CA GLY A 201 -12.00 -0.67 5.43
C GLY A 201 -13.18 -0.03 4.72
N LEU A 202 -13.78 -0.72 3.75
CA LEU A 202 -14.97 -0.27 3.02
C LEU A 202 -16.26 -0.85 3.62
N LEU A 203 -17.39 -0.27 3.22
CA LEU A 203 -18.72 -0.80 3.55
C LEU A 203 -19.21 -1.81 2.50
N SER A 204 -18.71 -1.74 1.27
CA SER A 204 -18.90 -2.78 0.24
C SER A 204 -17.83 -3.83 0.46
N VAL A 205 -18.20 -5.05 0.84
CA VAL A 205 -17.25 -6.07 1.31
C VAL A 205 -17.62 -7.46 0.78
N PRO A 206 -16.64 -8.36 0.67
CA PRO A 206 -16.94 -9.73 0.28
C PRO A 206 -17.87 -10.43 1.26
N SER A 207 -18.81 -11.20 0.73
CA SER A 207 -19.48 -12.22 1.53
C SER A 207 -18.47 -13.25 2.03
N ASP A 208 -18.84 -13.94 3.09
CA ASP A 208 -18.00 -14.91 3.79
C ASP A 208 -16.65 -14.36 4.28
N SER A 209 -16.55 -13.06 4.50
CA SER A 209 -15.34 -12.40 4.96
C SER A 209 -15.53 -11.73 6.31
N GLU A 210 -14.45 -11.69 7.09
CA GLU A 210 -14.43 -11.01 8.38
C GLU A 210 -14.17 -9.52 8.18
N VAL A 211 -15.05 -8.69 8.74
CA VAL A 211 -14.86 -7.24 8.84
C VAL A 211 -14.51 -6.88 10.27
N PHE A 212 -13.74 -5.81 10.43
CA PHE A 212 -13.31 -5.29 11.72
C PHE A 212 -13.83 -3.86 11.87
N VAL A 213 -14.40 -3.56 13.02
CA VAL A 213 -14.93 -2.23 13.38
C VAL A 213 -14.37 -1.83 14.74
N ASP A 214 -14.03 -0.56 14.92
CA ASP A 214 -13.48 -0.03 16.17
C ASP A 214 -14.36 1.13 16.63
N THR A 215 -14.67 1.18 17.93
CA THR A 215 -15.40 2.29 18.53
C THR A 215 -14.57 3.57 18.61
N GLY A 216 -13.24 3.46 18.47
CA GLY A 216 -12.33 4.58 18.59
C GLY A 216 -12.16 5.08 20.04
N PRO A 217 -11.26 6.05 20.27
CA PRO A 217 -10.96 6.57 21.61
C PRO A 217 -12.16 7.26 22.28
N ASP A 218 -13.02 7.93 21.51
CA ASP A 218 -14.15 8.70 22.04
C ASP A 218 -15.29 7.83 22.58
N ALA A 219 -15.31 6.54 22.20
CA ALA A 219 -16.26 5.54 22.68
C ALA A 219 -15.50 4.32 23.23
N ALA A 220 -14.40 4.56 23.94
CA ALA A 220 -13.62 3.50 24.58
C ALA A 220 -14.51 2.69 25.55
N GLY A 221 -14.65 1.39 25.28
CA GLY A 221 -15.54 0.50 26.05
C GLY A 221 -16.96 0.34 25.48
N GLY A 222 -17.29 1.02 24.38
CA GLY A 222 -18.50 0.78 23.61
C GLY A 222 -18.51 -0.58 22.90
N GLU A 223 -19.69 -1.01 22.48
CA GLU A 223 -19.90 -2.26 21.75
C GLU A 223 -20.47 -1.98 20.36
N TRP A 224 -20.22 -2.90 19.42
CA TRP A 224 -20.93 -2.93 18.15
C TRP A 224 -22.05 -3.97 18.18
N ARG A 225 -23.28 -3.53 17.94
CA ARG A 225 -24.45 -4.40 17.88
C ARG A 225 -24.97 -4.54 16.47
N LEU A 226 -25.31 -5.76 16.10
CA LEU A 226 -25.95 -6.05 14.82
C LEU A 226 -27.45 -5.75 14.92
N GLU A 227 -27.91 -4.75 14.18
CA GLU A 227 -29.29 -4.27 14.16
C GLU A 227 -30.15 -5.04 13.14
N SER A 228 -29.60 -5.29 11.95
CA SER A 228 -30.27 -6.05 10.89
C SER A 228 -29.26 -6.83 10.05
N PHE A 229 -29.68 -7.98 9.51
CA PHE A 229 -28.85 -8.85 8.69
C PHE A 229 -29.71 -9.66 7.70
N PRO A 230 -29.11 -10.22 6.63
CA PRO A 230 -29.85 -11.01 5.64
C PRO A 230 -30.47 -12.29 6.24
N PRO A 231 -31.61 -12.75 5.72
CA PRO A 231 -32.20 -14.03 6.13
C PRO A 231 -31.19 -15.19 6.02
N GLY A 232 -31.14 -16.05 7.05
CA GLY A 232 -30.22 -17.20 7.09
C GLY A 232 -28.83 -16.90 7.65
N SER A 233 -28.45 -15.62 7.80
CA SER A 233 -27.18 -15.24 8.40
C SER A 233 -27.09 -15.60 9.89
N ARG A 234 -25.91 -16.08 10.29
CA ARG A 234 -25.49 -16.39 11.65
C ARG A 234 -24.43 -15.42 12.15
N ALA A 235 -24.21 -14.30 11.46
CA ALA A 235 -23.22 -13.30 11.80
C ALA A 235 -23.42 -12.79 13.24
N ARG A 236 -22.36 -12.81 14.06
CA ARG A 236 -22.36 -12.27 15.43
C ARG A 236 -21.11 -11.44 15.66
N PRO A 237 -21.25 -10.18 16.13
CA PRO A 237 -20.08 -9.38 16.49
C PRO A 237 -19.35 -10.07 17.66
N ALA A 238 -18.02 -10.13 17.58
CA ALA A 238 -17.17 -10.66 18.64
C ALA A 238 -16.05 -9.66 18.98
N PRO A 239 -15.68 -9.49 20.26
CA PRO A 239 -14.59 -8.61 20.65
C PRO A 239 -13.24 -9.16 20.17
N VAL A 240 -12.35 -8.27 19.74
CA VAL A 240 -11.01 -8.60 19.25
C VAL A 240 -9.95 -8.07 20.21
N PRO A 241 -9.01 -8.92 20.69
CA PRO A 241 -7.89 -8.47 21.51
C PRO A 241 -6.98 -7.49 20.78
N THR A 242 -6.65 -6.38 21.43
CA THR A 242 -5.83 -5.30 20.88
C THR A 242 -4.47 -5.22 21.56
N ALA A 243 -3.45 -4.78 20.82
CA ALA A 243 -2.07 -4.68 21.33
C ALA A 243 -1.92 -3.64 22.44
N ASP A 244 -2.78 -2.62 22.47
CA ASP A 244 -2.83 -1.61 23.51
C ASP A 244 -3.72 -1.99 24.70
N GLY A 245 -4.33 -3.19 24.66
CA GLY A 245 -5.23 -3.70 25.70
C GLY A 245 -6.56 -2.94 25.83
N ARG A 246 -6.80 -1.92 24.99
CA ARG A 246 -8.04 -1.13 25.06
C ARG A 246 -9.16 -1.85 24.31
N PRO A 247 -10.32 -2.11 24.95
CA PRO A 247 -11.48 -2.67 24.26
C PRO A 247 -12.02 -1.70 23.20
N GLY A 248 -12.95 -2.21 22.37
CA GLY A 248 -13.65 -1.40 21.36
C GLY A 248 -13.52 -1.92 19.93
N VAL A 249 -12.58 -2.82 19.67
CA VAL A 249 -12.51 -3.52 18.38
C VAL A 249 -13.38 -4.77 18.40
N TRP A 250 -14.21 -4.91 17.37
CA TRP A 250 -15.07 -6.05 17.15
C TRP A 250 -14.89 -6.58 15.72
N SER A 251 -14.98 -7.90 15.57
CA SER A 251 -15.05 -8.55 14.26
C SER A 251 -16.44 -9.13 14.00
N LEU A 252 -16.80 -9.24 12.72
CA LEU A 252 -18.04 -9.84 12.26
C LEU A 252 -17.80 -10.54 10.92
N ARG A 253 -18.14 -11.82 10.80
CA ARG A 253 -18.16 -12.51 9.51
C ARG A 253 -19.48 -12.24 8.79
N LEU A 254 -19.42 -11.61 7.63
CA LEU A 254 -20.61 -11.37 6.80
C LEU A 254 -20.91 -12.61 5.95
N ASP A 255 -21.48 -13.62 6.59
CA ASP A 255 -21.63 -14.99 6.09
C ASP A 255 -22.69 -15.21 5.00
N GLN A 256 -23.45 -14.17 4.60
CA GLN A 256 -24.44 -14.21 3.53
C GLN A 256 -24.38 -12.93 2.70
N PRO A 257 -24.69 -12.97 1.40
CA PRO A 257 -24.89 -11.75 0.61
C PRO A 257 -26.06 -10.91 1.13
N GLY A 258 -25.92 -9.59 1.12
CA GLY A 258 -26.96 -8.64 1.50
C GLY A 258 -26.50 -7.54 2.46
N LEU A 259 -27.47 -6.85 3.06
CA LEU A 259 -27.21 -5.71 3.94
C LEU A 259 -27.07 -6.12 5.40
N TYR A 260 -26.02 -5.63 6.06
CA TYR A 260 -25.80 -5.75 7.49
C TYR A 260 -25.72 -4.35 8.11
N ALA A 261 -26.57 -4.06 9.09
CA ALA A 261 -26.52 -2.80 9.81
C ALA A 261 -25.95 -3.03 11.21
N LEU A 262 -24.87 -2.33 11.54
CA LEU A 262 -24.30 -2.30 12.89
C LEU A 262 -24.49 -0.91 13.49
N VAL A 263 -24.69 -0.88 14.81
CA VAL A 263 -24.77 0.35 15.59
C VAL A 263 -23.77 0.28 16.74
N GLU A 264 -22.99 1.35 16.91
CA GLU A 264 -22.11 1.54 18.07
C GLU A 264 -22.94 2.08 19.23
N THR A 265 -22.85 1.44 20.39
CA THR A 265 -23.79 1.65 21.51
C THR A 265 -23.67 2.99 22.22
N THR A 266 -22.52 3.67 22.12
CA THR A 266 -22.20 4.88 22.89
C THR A 266 -22.58 6.15 22.13
N THR A 267 -22.22 6.21 20.85
CA THR A 267 -22.40 7.35 19.94
C THR A 267 -23.64 7.19 19.07
N GLY A 268 -24.17 5.98 18.93
CA GLY A 268 -25.24 5.66 17.99
C GLY A 268 -24.77 5.64 16.52
N THR A 269 -23.45 5.65 16.28
CA THR A 269 -22.91 5.60 14.91
C THR A 269 -23.36 4.33 14.23
N ARG A 270 -23.95 4.47 13.03
CA ARG A 270 -24.51 3.37 12.26
C ARG A 270 -23.68 3.10 11.01
N LEU A 271 -23.24 1.86 10.85
CA LEU A 271 -22.55 1.37 9.66
C LEU A 271 -23.46 0.38 8.94
N VAL A 272 -23.62 0.56 7.62
CA VAL A 272 -24.39 -0.37 6.79
C VAL A 272 -23.44 -0.99 5.78
N PHE A 273 -23.11 -2.26 5.98
CA PHE A 273 -22.34 -3.05 5.05
C PHE A 273 -23.22 -3.64 3.96
N GLU A 274 -22.63 -3.74 2.78
CA GLU A 274 -23.17 -4.44 1.63
C GLU A 274 -22.23 -5.60 1.29
N ALA A 275 -22.67 -6.81 1.62
CA ALA A 275 -21.92 -8.03 1.40
C ALA A 275 -22.31 -8.69 0.06
N GLY A 276 -21.33 -9.11 -0.73
CA GLY A 276 -21.56 -9.92 -1.92
C GLY A 276 -20.27 -10.59 -2.42
N PRO A 277 -20.35 -11.64 -3.25
CA PRO A 277 -19.15 -12.34 -3.70
C PRO A 277 -18.46 -11.58 -4.85
N TRP A 278 -17.16 -11.76 -5.00
CA TRP A 278 -16.35 -11.02 -5.97
C TRP A 278 -16.71 -11.33 -7.43
N ASP A 279 -17.09 -12.56 -7.71
CA ASP A 279 -17.48 -13.06 -9.04
C ASP A 279 -18.92 -12.69 -9.45
N SER A 280 -19.74 -12.17 -8.52
CA SER A 280 -21.13 -11.78 -8.83
C SER A 280 -21.26 -10.53 -9.69
N VAL A 281 -20.22 -9.71 -9.81
CA VAL A 281 -20.24 -8.45 -10.56
C VAL A 281 -19.20 -8.48 -11.68
N PRO A 282 -19.59 -8.31 -12.96
CA PRO A 282 -18.66 -8.27 -14.09
C PRO A 282 -17.62 -7.14 -14.03
N ARG A 283 -16.61 -7.23 -14.93
CA ARG A 283 -15.37 -6.43 -15.07
C ARG A 283 -15.50 -4.89 -15.10
N ASP A 284 -16.70 -4.35 -14.96
CA ASP A 284 -17.07 -2.97 -15.25
C ASP A 284 -18.32 -2.52 -14.48
N CYS A 285 -18.70 -3.23 -13.40
CA CYS A 285 -19.97 -2.97 -12.75
C CYS A 285 -21.17 -3.23 -13.71
N ASP A 286 -20.94 -4.03 -14.76
CA ASP A 286 -21.83 -4.43 -15.87
C ASP A 286 -22.27 -3.29 -16.81
N ARG A 287 -21.55 -2.14 -16.86
CA ARG A 287 -21.95 -0.96 -17.66
C ARG A 287 -20.79 -0.10 -18.19
N PRO A 288 -19.99 -0.57 -19.16
CA PRO A 288 -18.91 0.22 -19.76
C PRO A 288 -19.44 1.50 -20.43
N GLU A 289 -20.71 1.51 -20.85
CA GLU A 289 -21.41 2.68 -21.36
C GLU A 289 -21.71 3.76 -20.30
N CYS A 290 -21.70 3.43 -19.00
CA CYS A 290 -21.98 4.41 -17.94
C CYS A 290 -20.75 5.27 -17.59
N HIS A 291 -19.55 4.67 -17.58
CA HIS A 291 -18.29 5.35 -17.26
C HIS A 291 -17.14 4.97 -18.21
N PRO A 292 -17.29 5.20 -19.53
CA PRO A 292 -16.33 4.73 -20.53
C PRO A 292 -14.97 5.41 -20.41
N ALA A 293 -14.93 6.67 -19.96
CA ALA A 293 -13.69 7.41 -19.78
C ALA A 293 -12.85 6.84 -18.62
N GLU A 294 -13.48 6.54 -17.47
CA GLU A 294 -12.82 5.94 -16.32
C GLU A 294 -12.30 4.55 -16.63
N GLN A 295 -13.10 3.72 -17.33
CA GLN A 295 -12.67 2.38 -17.74
C GLN A 295 -11.49 2.44 -18.71
N ALA A 296 -11.56 3.30 -19.74
CA ALA A 296 -10.46 3.48 -20.69
C ALA A 296 -9.18 3.93 -19.98
N ALA A 297 -9.29 4.88 -19.06
CA ALA A 297 -8.16 5.37 -18.28
C ALA A 297 -7.57 4.29 -17.35
N TRP A 298 -8.41 3.54 -16.63
CA TRP A 298 -7.98 2.42 -15.80
C TRP A 298 -7.27 1.32 -16.62
N SER A 299 -7.80 0.99 -17.80
CA SER A 299 -7.25 -0.07 -18.66
C SER A 299 -5.82 0.22 -19.15
N ALA A 300 -5.42 1.50 -19.15
CA ALA A 300 -4.07 1.93 -19.48
C ALA A 300 -3.09 1.82 -18.29
N THR A 301 -3.58 1.51 -17.08
CA THR A 301 -2.75 1.41 -15.87
C THR A 301 -2.11 0.04 -15.73
N ARG A 302 -1.10 -0.05 -14.85
CA ARG A 302 -0.47 -1.33 -14.50
C ARG A 302 -1.39 -2.24 -13.69
N HIS A 303 -2.37 -1.68 -12.96
CA HIS A 303 -3.35 -2.47 -12.20
C HIS A 303 -4.18 -3.37 -13.13
N ALA A 304 -4.56 -2.87 -14.30
CA ALA A 304 -5.31 -3.61 -15.31
C ALA A 304 -4.57 -4.83 -15.89
N ARG A 305 -3.24 -4.89 -15.73
CA ARG A 305 -2.39 -5.96 -16.24
C ARG A 305 -1.55 -6.64 -15.16
N ALA A 306 -1.90 -6.48 -13.88
CA ALA A 306 -1.04 -6.90 -12.76
C ALA A 306 -0.67 -8.40 -12.80
N LEU A 307 -1.66 -9.30 -12.96
CA LEU A 307 -1.40 -10.73 -13.13
C LEU A 307 -0.90 -11.02 -14.54
N HIS A 308 -1.51 -10.43 -15.56
CA HIS A 308 -1.16 -10.68 -16.97
C HIS A 308 0.32 -10.45 -17.24
N ALA A 309 0.86 -9.31 -16.81
CA ALA A 309 2.28 -8.98 -16.96
C ALA A 309 3.20 -10.02 -16.30
N ARG A 310 2.73 -10.67 -15.23
CA ARG A 310 3.47 -11.73 -14.54
C ARG A 310 3.42 -13.06 -15.29
N LEU A 311 2.32 -13.37 -15.97
CA LEU A 311 2.18 -14.58 -16.80
C LEU A 311 2.84 -14.44 -18.17
N GLU A 312 2.93 -13.23 -18.71
CA GLU A 312 3.60 -12.96 -19.99
C GLU A 312 5.12 -12.95 -19.86
N ALA A 313 5.65 -12.53 -18.71
CA ALA A 313 7.09 -12.49 -18.45
C ALA A 313 7.39 -12.89 -17.00
N PRO A 314 8.11 -14.00 -16.78
CA PRO A 314 8.63 -14.33 -15.46
C PRO A 314 9.54 -13.21 -14.95
N SER A 315 9.01 -12.37 -14.07
CA SER A 315 9.73 -11.35 -13.31
C SER A 315 10.95 -11.92 -12.58
N THR A 316 12.05 -11.16 -12.62
CA THR A 316 13.29 -11.39 -11.88
C THR A 316 13.19 -11.03 -10.38
N LYS A 317 12.07 -10.44 -9.93
CA LYS A 317 11.87 -9.90 -8.57
C LYS A 317 11.41 -10.93 -7.52
N GLY A 318 11.44 -12.23 -7.83
CA GLY A 318 11.10 -13.29 -6.87
C GLY A 318 10.28 -14.42 -7.50
N PRO A 319 10.05 -15.51 -6.75
CA PRO A 319 9.23 -16.63 -7.19
C PRO A 319 7.75 -16.24 -7.29
N PHE A 320 7.00 -16.90 -8.17
CA PHE A 320 5.54 -16.78 -8.23
C PHE A 320 4.90 -17.61 -7.13
N GLY A 321 3.94 -17.05 -6.40
CA GLY A 321 3.21 -17.77 -5.37
C GLY A 321 2.04 -16.96 -4.83
N ASP A 322 1.40 -17.48 -3.78
CA ASP A 322 0.16 -16.96 -3.18
C ASP A 322 0.27 -15.47 -2.81
N ALA A 323 1.44 -15.01 -2.37
CA ALA A 323 1.68 -13.60 -2.08
C ALA A 323 1.56 -12.69 -3.31
N CYS A 324 1.88 -13.18 -4.52
CA CYS A 324 1.65 -12.45 -5.76
C CYS A 324 0.15 -12.38 -6.07
N LEU A 325 -0.57 -13.49 -5.94
CA LEU A 325 -2.00 -13.57 -6.22
C LEU A 325 -2.78 -12.66 -5.27
N ALA A 326 -2.41 -12.62 -3.99
CA ALA A 326 -2.99 -11.73 -2.98
C ALA A 326 -3.08 -10.25 -3.39
N CYS A 327 -2.13 -9.75 -4.20
CA CYS A 327 -2.08 -8.35 -4.64
C CYS A 327 -2.39 -8.15 -6.13
N HIS A 328 -2.29 -9.20 -6.95
CA HIS A 328 -2.42 -9.10 -8.41
C HIS A 328 -3.70 -9.75 -8.95
N THR A 329 -4.60 -10.20 -8.06
CA THR A 329 -5.92 -10.68 -8.43
C THR A 329 -6.98 -10.06 -7.51
N VAL A 330 -8.25 -10.25 -7.85
CA VAL A 330 -9.36 -9.80 -7.02
C VAL A 330 -9.73 -10.90 -6.03
N GLY A 331 -9.92 -10.52 -4.76
CA GLY A 331 -10.59 -11.35 -3.78
C GLY A 331 -9.82 -12.54 -3.23
N TRP A 332 -8.51 -12.65 -3.50
CA TRP A 332 -7.68 -13.75 -3.00
C TRP A 332 -7.74 -13.87 -1.47
N ASP A 333 -8.41 -14.91 -0.96
CA ASP A 333 -8.52 -15.23 0.46
C ASP A 333 -8.77 -16.74 0.67
N PRO A 334 -7.70 -17.56 0.71
CA PRO A 334 -7.83 -19.02 0.80
C PRO A 334 -8.53 -19.55 2.06
N GLY A 335 -8.89 -18.68 3.00
CA GLY A 335 -9.65 -19.02 4.21
C GLY A 335 -11.16 -18.80 4.09
N GLY A 336 -11.69 -18.34 2.96
CA GLY A 336 -13.12 -18.10 2.77
C GLY A 336 -13.65 -18.48 1.40
N ASP A 337 -14.96 -18.65 1.31
CA ASP A 337 -15.68 -18.86 0.05
C ASP A 337 -16.36 -17.53 -0.34
N ASN A 338 -15.58 -16.61 -0.90
CA ASN A 338 -16.00 -15.24 -1.20
C ASN A 338 -16.14 -14.94 -2.72
N GLY A 339 -15.98 -15.95 -3.57
CA GLY A 339 -16.02 -15.83 -5.03
C GLY A 339 -14.77 -15.16 -5.60
N GLY A 340 -13.68 -15.12 -4.84
CA GLY A 340 -12.40 -14.54 -5.21
C GLY A 340 -11.64 -15.40 -6.22
N PHE A 341 -10.45 -14.94 -6.61
CA PHE A 341 -9.63 -15.64 -7.59
C PHE A 341 -9.29 -17.08 -7.18
N ASP A 342 -8.99 -17.32 -5.91
CA ASP A 342 -8.70 -18.66 -5.37
C ASP A 342 -9.91 -19.59 -5.40
N ASP A 343 -11.11 -19.06 -5.14
CA ASP A 343 -12.36 -19.81 -5.25
C ASP A 343 -12.64 -20.22 -6.69
N VAL A 344 -12.61 -19.27 -7.62
CA VAL A 344 -12.84 -19.54 -9.05
C VAL A 344 -11.79 -20.48 -9.60
N ALA A 345 -10.53 -20.34 -9.18
CA ALA A 345 -9.45 -21.26 -9.52
C ALA A 345 -9.74 -22.69 -9.04
N ARG A 346 -10.17 -22.85 -7.79
CA ARG A 346 -10.54 -24.15 -7.19
C ARG A 346 -11.74 -24.77 -7.89
N GLU A 347 -12.80 -24.00 -8.15
CA GLU A 347 -14.03 -24.47 -8.81
C GLU A 347 -13.77 -24.94 -10.24
N THR A 348 -12.91 -24.23 -10.97
CA THR A 348 -12.55 -24.58 -12.34
C THR A 348 -11.43 -25.63 -12.43
N GLY A 349 -10.84 -26.03 -11.31
CA GLY A 349 -9.66 -26.89 -11.28
C GLY A 349 -8.42 -26.27 -11.96
N THR A 350 -8.35 -24.94 -11.99
CA THR A 350 -7.30 -24.18 -12.67
C THR A 350 -6.24 -23.74 -11.68
N PHE A 351 -4.99 -24.16 -11.88
CA PHE A 351 -3.87 -23.75 -11.04
C PHE A 351 -2.90 -22.82 -11.78
N VAL A 352 -2.96 -21.52 -11.50
CA VAL A 352 -2.13 -20.52 -12.20
C VAL A 352 -0.73 -20.47 -11.60
N HIS A 353 0.28 -20.49 -12.47
CA HIS A 353 1.70 -20.37 -12.12
C HIS A 353 2.44 -19.49 -13.15
N ASP A 354 3.68 -19.09 -12.87
CA ASP A 354 4.46 -18.19 -13.76
C ASP A 354 4.78 -18.76 -15.14
N ALA A 355 4.92 -20.08 -15.27
CA ALA A 355 5.04 -20.78 -16.56
C ALA A 355 3.68 -21.17 -17.19
N TRP A 356 2.61 -20.39 -16.97
CA TRP A 356 1.27 -20.73 -17.46
C TRP A 356 1.23 -20.93 -18.99
N PRO A 357 0.82 -22.11 -19.50
CA PRO A 357 0.83 -22.40 -20.93
C PRO A 357 -0.05 -21.42 -21.73
N GLY A 358 0.52 -20.78 -22.75
CA GLY A 358 -0.20 -19.80 -23.58
C GLY A 358 -0.33 -18.41 -22.95
N GLY A 359 0.31 -18.15 -21.81
CA GLY A 359 0.38 -16.85 -21.15
C GLY A 359 -0.99 -16.31 -20.73
N ALA A 360 -1.06 -14.99 -20.48
CA ALA A 360 -2.27 -14.32 -19.99
C ALA A 360 -3.52 -14.60 -20.86
N THR A 361 -3.36 -14.71 -22.17
CA THR A 361 -4.46 -14.95 -23.13
C THR A 361 -5.10 -16.33 -23.01
N ALA A 362 -4.45 -17.27 -22.31
CA ALA A 362 -4.95 -18.62 -22.10
C ALA A 362 -5.70 -18.79 -20.77
N LEU A 363 -5.90 -17.72 -19.99
CA LEU A 363 -6.69 -17.81 -18.76
C LEU A 363 -8.16 -18.15 -19.09
N PRO A 364 -8.77 -19.12 -18.37
CA PRO A 364 -10.20 -19.40 -18.51
C PRO A 364 -11.04 -18.15 -18.27
N ARG A 365 -12.14 -18.01 -19.02
CA ARG A 365 -12.97 -16.79 -19.00
C ARG A 365 -13.43 -16.40 -17.60
N ASP A 366 -13.76 -17.36 -16.75
CA ASP A 366 -14.25 -17.07 -15.41
C ASP A 366 -13.13 -16.60 -14.49
N LEU A 367 -11.95 -17.23 -14.55
CA LEU A 367 -10.78 -16.79 -13.81
C LEU A 367 -10.28 -15.42 -14.26
N GLU A 368 -10.37 -15.16 -15.57
CA GLU A 368 -10.05 -13.88 -16.16
C GLU A 368 -10.91 -12.76 -15.55
N ARG A 369 -12.19 -12.97 -15.21
CA ARG A 369 -13.03 -11.95 -14.55
C ARG A 369 -12.49 -11.44 -13.22
N VAL A 370 -11.76 -12.28 -12.50
CA VAL A 370 -11.16 -11.99 -11.18
C VAL A 370 -9.62 -11.92 -11.22
N ALA A 371 -9.00 -12.07 -12.39
CA ALA A 371 -7.57 -11.87 -12.63
C ALA A 371 -7.19 -10.39 -12.69
N ASN A 372 -5.99 -9.94 -12.31
CA ASN A 372 -5.61 -8.51 -12.26
C ASN A 372 -6.33 -7.71 -11.15
N VAL A 373 -6.02 -6.41 -11.03
CA VAL A 373 -6.59 -5.51 -10.03
C VAL A 373 -7.70 -4.67 -10.66
N TRP A 374 -8.94 -5.18 -10.59
CA TRP A 374 -10.14 -4.56 -11.17
C TRP A 374 -10.80 -3.53 -10.26
N CYS A 375 -11.86 -2.90 -10.78
CA CYS A 375 -12.72 -1.93 -10.09
C CYS A 375 -13.10 -2.38 -8.67
N LEU A 376 -13.50 -3.65 -8.51
CA LEU A 376 -13.96 -4.16 -7.22
C LEU A 376 -12.83 -4.20 -6.18
N ALA A 377 -11.57 -4.43 -6.57
CA ALA A 377 -10.45 -4.39 -5.63
C ALA A 377 -10.35 -3.04 -4.90
N CYS A 378 -10.80 -1.95 -5.53
CA CYS A 378 -10.84 -0.62 -4.90
C CYS A 378 -12.21 -0.19 -4.38
N HIS A 379 -13.31 -0.73 -4.95
CA HIS A 379 -14.67 -0.32 -4.64
C HIS A 379 -15.45 -1.31 -3.77
N GLY A 380 -14.89 -2.49 -3.51
CA GLY A 380 -15.52 -3.62 -2.87
C GLY A 380 -16.53 -4.34 -3.78
N PRO A 381 -16.90 -5.60 -3.46
CA PRO A 381 -17.95 -6.34 -4.14
C PRO A 381 -19.33 -6.05 -3.53
N GLY A 382 -20.39 -6.57 -4.15
CA GLY A 382 -21.78 -6.32 -3.76
C GLY A 382 -22.52 -5.42 -4.76
N ARG A 383 -23.73 -4.95 -4.43
CA ARG A 383 -24.49 -4.08 -5.33
C ARG A 383 -23.75 -2.75 -5.50
N LEU A 384 -23.88 -2.19 -6.69
CA LEU A 384 -23.55 -0.79 -6.89
C LEU A 384 -24.62 0.03 -6.16
N PRO A 385 -24.23 0.92 -5.23
CA PRO A 385 -25.14 1.92 -4.68
C PRO A 385 -25.76 2.70 -5.82
N GLU A 386 -26.95 3.23 -5.56
CA GLU A 386 -27.66 4.07 -6.53
C GLU A 386 -26.77 5.20 -7.04
N HIS A 387 -26.97 5.57 -8.31
CA HIS A 387 -26.20 6.62 -8.97
C HIS A 387 -26.19 7.90 -8.12
N GLY A 388 -24.99 8.45 -7.90
CA GLY A 388 -24.79 9.65 -7.09
C GLY A 388 -24.74 9.44 -5.57
N LYS A 389 -24.90 8.19 -5.07
CA LYS A 389 -24.84 7.88 -3.63
C LYS A 389 -23.53 7.23 -3.16
N ARG A 390 -22.57 6.95 -4.06
CA ARG A 390 -21.25 6.45 -3.63
C ARG A 390 -20.40 7.60 -3.06
N PRO A 391 -20.01 7.56 -1.77
CA PRO A 391 -19.01 8.49 -1.28
C PRO A 391 -17.68 8.26 -2.03
N MET A 392 -16.91 9.33 -2.17
CA MET A 392 -15.59 9.25 -2.79
C MET A 392 -14.72 8.31 -1.96
N VAL A 393 -14.19 7.26 -2.59
CA VAL A 393 -13.28 6.31 -1.93
C VAL A 393 -11.90 6.94 -1.85
N VAL A 394 -11.60 7.53 -0.69
CA VAL A 394 -10.31 8.22 -0.42
C VAL A 394 -9.57 7.67 0.79
N ARG A 395 -9.99 6.52 1.31
CA ARG A 395 -9.31 5.85 2.43
C ARG A 395 -7.98 5.27 2.00
N ALA A 396 -6.97 5.35 2.87
CA ALA A 396 -5.67 4.74 2.62
C ALA A 396 -5.73 3.20 2.60
N GLY A 397 -6.67 2.61 3.36
CA GLY A 397 -6.89 1.17 3.45
C GLY A 397 -7.04 0.47 2.10
N VAL A 398 -7.68 1.13 1.14
CA VAL A 398 -7.89 0.62 -0.22
C VAL A 398 -6.57 0.35 -0.94
N CYS A 399 -5.57 1.21 -0.73
CA CYS A 399 -4.23 1.02 -1.29
C CYS A 399 -3.39 0.07 -0.43
N ALA A 400 -3.61 0.11 0.89
CA ALA A 400 -2.86 -0.66 1.88
C ALA A 400 -3.11 -2.17 1.82
N GLN A 401 -4.20 -2.63 1.20
CA GLN A 401 -4.42 -4.04 0.91
C GLN A 401 -3.27 -4.70 0.13
N CYS A 402 -2.54 -3.91 -0.67
CA CYS A 402 -1.43 -4.40 -1.49
C CYS A 402 -0.11 -3.67 -1.22
N HIS A 403 -0.14 -2.35 -0.96
CA HIS A 403 1.05 -1.50 -0.86
C HIS A 403 1.60 -1.34 0.57
N ASP A 404 1.34 -2.34 1.41
CA ASP A 404 1.80 -2.38 2.79
C ASP A 404 2.21 -3.81 3.20
N ARG A 405 3.33 -4.24 2.64
CA ARG A 405 3.95 -5.54 2.90
C ARG A 405 5.47 -5.40 3.03
N PRO A 406 5.98 -4.84 4.13
CA PRO A 406 7.42 -4.69 4.30
C PRO A 406 8.13 -6.06 4.43
N PRO A 407 9.34 -6.23 3.86
CA PRO A 407 10.12 -5.22 3.14
C PRO A 407 9.78 -5.09 1.64
N GLU A 408 8.91 -5.94 1.08
CA GLU A 408 8.63 -5.99 -0.36
C GLU A 408 7.95 -4.71 -0.89
N ASP A 409 6.99 -4.17 -0.14
CA ASP A 409 6.35 -2.88 -0.41
C ASP A 409 6.15 -2.07 0.88
N THR A 410 6.84 -0.93 0.96
CA THR A 410 6.90 -0.06 2.14
C THR A 410 6.12 1.24 1.99
N ARG A 411 5.38 1.46 0.89
CA ARG A 411 4.78 2.78 0.59
C ARG A 411 3.84 3.28 1.68
N VAL A 412 2.96 2.42 2.18
CA VAL A 412 2.02 2.80 3.24
C VAL A 412 2.74 2.92 4.59
N ALA A 413 3.68 2.03 4.91
CA ALA A 413 4.53 2.17 6.08
C ALA A 413 5.26 3.53 6.09
N GLU A 414 5.89 3.92 4.97
CA GLU A 414 6.52 5.23 4.77
C GLU A 414 5.52 6.39 4.92
N TRP A 415 4.32 6.27 4.35
CA TRP A 415 3.27 7.29 4.48
C TRP A 415 2.81 7.47 5.93
N ARG A 416 2.67 6.38 6.69
CA ARG A 416 2.30 6.41 8.12
C ARG A 416 3.33 7.15 8.98
N GLU A 417 4.60 7.16 8.58
CA GLU A 417 5.67 7.94 9.23
C GLU A 417 5.56 9.45 8.93
N SER A 418 4.78 9.84 7.91
CA SER A 418 4.58 11.24 7.54
C SER A 418 3.41 11.89 8.31
N ARG A 419 3.45 13.22 8.44
CA ARG A 419 2.33 13.99 9.01
C ARG A 419 1.05 13.94 8.17
N MET A 420 1.13 13.50 6.91
CA MET A 420 -0.05 13.37 6.05
C MET A 420 -0.97 12.23 6.49
N ALA A 421 -0.45 11.23 7.21
CA ALA A 421 -1.25 10.16 7.81
C ALA A 421 -1.92 10.57 9.13
N SER A 422 -1.57 11.73 9.69
CA SER A 422 -2.11 12.19 10.96
C SER A 422 -3.62 12.45 10.85
N PRO A 423 -4.44 11.94 11.78
CA PRO A 423 -5.88 12.18 11.80
C PRO A 423 -6.24 13.67 11.84
N VAL A 424 -7.38 14.00 11.24
CA VAL A 424 -7.94 15.36 11.29
C VAL A 424 -8.65 15.56 12.64
N ALA A 425 -7.85 15.81 13.68
CA ALA A 425 -8.36 15.94 15.05
C ALA A 425 -9.03 17.30 15.34
N ASP A 426 -8.60 18.36 14.64
CA ASP A 426 -9.17 19.71 14.79
C ASP A 426 -10.31 19.91 13.77
N PRO A 427 -11.57 20.11 14.23
CA PRO A 427 -12.69 20.37 13.34
C PRO A 427 -12.50 21.59 12.42
N ALA A 428 -11.71 22.59 12.83
CA ALA A 428 -11.42 23.76 12.00
C ALA A 428 -10.62 23.39 10.74
N LEU A 429 -9.85 22.30 10.78
CA LEU A 429 -9.13 21.77 9.61
C LEU A 429 -10.06 21.06 8.63
N ALA A 430 -11.25 20.63 9.08
CA ALA A 430 -12.26 20.00 8.26
C ALA A 430 -13.21 21.03 7.60
N ALA A 431 -13.16 22.30 8.00
CA ALA A 431 -13.91 23.39 7.39
C ALA A 431 -13.16 24.00 6.19
N ALA A 432 -13.89 24.51 5.21
CA ALA A 432 -13.33 25.28 4.12
C ALA A 432 -12.80 26.64 4.64
N PRO A 433 -11.67 27.14 4.10
CA PRO A 433 -10.86 26.56 3.03
C PRO A 433 -9.82 25.52 3.51
N CYS A 434 -9.63 25.34 4.82
CA CYS A 434 -8.59 24.49 5.43
C CYS A 434 -8.69 23.02 4.98
N ALA A 435 -9.92 22.52 4.81
CA ALA A 435 -10.21 21.19 4.31
C ALA A 435 -9.53 20.90 2.96
N GLY A 436 -9.28 21.95 2.18
CA GLY A 436 -8.62 21.93 0.88
C GLY A 436 -7.18 21.42 0.92
N CYS A 437 -6.56 21.35 2.09
CA CYS A 437 -5.21 20.80 2.27
C CYS A 437 -5.16 19.72 3.36
N HIS A 438 -6.05 19.78 4.36
CA HIS A 438 -5.98 18.94 5.55
C HIS A 438 -6.92 17.73 5.54
N THR A 439 -7.82 17.61 4.57
CA THR A 439 -8.68 16.43 4.39
C THR A 439 -8.46 15.83 3.02
N ALA A 440 -8.55 14.51 2.86
CA ALA A 440 -8.44 13.89 1.54
C ALA A 440 -9.50 14.42 0.58
N GLN A 441 -10.75 14.55 1.06
CA GLN A 441 -11.89 14.99 0.27
C GLN A 441 -11.67 16.42 -0.26
N GLY A 442 -11.33 17.36 0.62
CA GLY A 442 -11.09 18.74 0.25
C GLY A 442 -9.84 18.90 -0.60
N ALA A 443 -8.75 18.17 -0.31
CA ALA A 443 -7.54 18.20 -1.11
C ALA A 443 -7.75 17.67 -2.54
N VAL A 444 -8.53 16.60 -2.70
CA VAL A 444 -8.92 16.12 -4.04
C VAL A 444 -9.77 17.17 -4.77
N ALA A 445 -10.71 17.84 -4.08
CA ALA A 445 -11.50 18.92 -4.68
C ALA A 445 -10.61 20.08 -5.13
N ARG A 446 -9.68 20.52 -4.27
CA ARG A 446 -8.72 21.60 -4.54
C ARG A 446 -7.82 21.29 -5.74
N LEU A 447 -7.23 20.09 -5.78
CA LEU A 447 -6.36 19.67 -6.89
C LEU A 447 -7.10 19.55 -8.22
N ARG A 448 -8.41 19.31 -8.18
CA ARG A 448 -9.30 19.31 -9.36
C ARG A 448 -9.80 20.71 -9.75
N GLY A 449 -9.39 21.76 -9.05
CA GLY A 449 -9.88 23.12 -9.26
C GLY A 449 -11.38 23.28 -8.95
N ARG A 450 -11.93 22.44 -8.07
CA ARG A 450 -13.32 22.50 -7.63
C ARG A 450 -13.43 23.29 -6.32
N ILE A 451 -14.67 23.70 -6.00
CA ILE A 451 -15.00 24.30 -4.71
C ILE A 451 -14.66 23.28 -3.61
N VAL A 452 -13.89 23.73 -2.62
CA VAL A 452 -13.55 22.95 -1.44
C VAL A 452 -14.76 22.98 -0.49
N PRO A 453 -15.41 21.83 -0.21
CA PRO A 453 -16.52 21.79 0.73
C PRO A 453 -16.02 21.75 2.17
N ASP A 454 -16.89 22.11 3.11
CA ASP A 454 -16.77 21.63 4.49
C ASP A 454 -16.89 20.10 4.50
N VAL A 455 -16.02 19.44 5.25
CA VAL A 455 -16.04 17.99 5.42
C VAL A 455 -16.51 17.69 6.82
N PRO A 456 -17.59 16.90 7.00
CA PRO A 456 -18.01 16.48 8.34
C PRO A 456 -16.85 15.81 9.07
N PRO A 457 -16.52 16.18 10.32
CA PRO A 457 -15.39 15.60 11.05
C PRO A 457 -15.44 14.06 11.14
N GLY A 458 -16.65 13.48 11.22
CA GLY A 458 -16.87 12.04 11.21
C GLY A 458 -16.63 11.35 9.86
N LEU A 459 -16.43 12.11 8.78
CA LEU A 459 -16.09 11.60 7.45
C LEU A 459 -14.70 12.03 6.99
N ALA A 460 -14.07 13.01 7.65
CA ALA A 460 -12.77 13.54 7.26
C ALA A 460 -11.71 12.42 7.28
N GLU A 461 -11.06 12.21 6.14
CA GLU A 461 -9.91 11.32 6.02
C GLU A 461 -8.63 12.18 6.01
N PRO A 462 -7.51 11.69 6.57
CA PRO A 462 -6.22 12.38 6.49
C PRO A 462 -5.74 12.48 5.02
N VAL A 463 -4.61 13.13 4.74
CA VAL A 463 -4.11 13.23 3.36
C VAL A 463 -3.58 11.86 2.90
N THR A 464 -4.43 11.09 2.23
CA THR A 464 -4.14 9.70 1.83
C THR A 464 -3.51 9.60 0.44
N CYS A 465 -3.20 8.37 0.02
CA CYS A 465 -2.72 8.02 -1.31
C CYS A 465 -3.59 8.60 -2.44
N ALA A 466 -4.92 8.62 -2.25
CA ALA A 466 -5.89 9.08 -3.24
C ALA A 466 -5.86 10.59 -3.48
N VAL A 467 -5.19 11.38 -2.63
CA VAL A 467 -4.97 12.81 -2.87
C VAL A 467 -4.03 13.00 -4.05
N CYS A 468 -2.86 12.35 -3.99
CA CYS A 468 -1.83 12.47 -5.01
C CYS A 468 -2.05 11.54 -6.20
N HIS A 469 -2.63 10.35 -5.97
CA HIS A 469 -2.84 9.33 -7.00
C HIS A 469 -4.31 9.21 -7.42
N VAL A 470 -4.52 8.83 -8.68
CA VAL A 470 -5.83 8.54 -9.26
C VAL A 470 -5.76 7.21 -10.01
N ALA A 471 -6.60 6.26 -9.61
CA ALA A 471 -6.60 4.91 -10.21
C ALA A 471 -7.11 4.87 -11.66
N HIS A 472 -7.80 5.92 -12.10
CA HIS A 472 -8.39 6.04 -13.43
C HIS A 472 -7.69 7.17 -14.21
N THR A 473 -6.45 6.93 -14.63
CA THR A 473 -5.67 7.89 -15.43
C THR A 473 -4.73 7.18 -16.39
N THR A 474 -4.38 7.86 -17.48
CA THR A 474 -3.34 7.43 -18.41
C THR A 474 -1.94 7.88 -17.99
N GLU A 475 -1.81 8.68 -16.92
CA GLU A 475 -0.51 9.09 -16.39
C GLU A 475 0.21 7.85 -15.79
N PRO A 476 1.44 7.50 -16.25
CA PRO A 476 2.09 6.22 -15.90
C PRO A 476 2.41 5.99 -14.40
N ARG A 477 2.48 7.06 -13.61
CA ARG A 477 2.68 7.04 -12.14
C ARG A 477 1.38 7.33 -11.37
N LEU A 478 0.26 7.36 -12.09
CA LEU A 478 -1.07 7.61 -11.56
C LEU A 478 -1.25 8.97 -10.90
N LEU A 479 -0.43 9.97 -11.23
CA LEU A 479 -0.49 11.26 -10.54
C LEU A 479 -1.75 12.05 -10.94
N ARG A 480 -2.42 12.64 -9.94
CA ARG A 480 -3.64 13.43 -10.10
C ARG A 480 -3.38 14.76 -10.80
N ALA A 481 -2.20 15.34 -10.61
CA ALA A 481 -1.84 16.61 -11.18
C ALA A 481 -0.36 16.63 -11.54
N THR A 482 -0.06 16.98 -12.79
CA THR A 482 1.29 17.16 -13.33
C THR A 482 1.34 18.42 -14.23
N GLY A 483 2.53 18.88 -14.59
CA GLY A 483 2.73 19.99 -15.54
C GLY A 483 2.85 21.35 -14.84
N THR A 484 2.27 22.40 -15.42
CA THR A 484 2.45 23.78 -14.95
C THR A 484 1.71 24.11 -13.66
N ALA A 485 2.33 24.94 -12.81
CA ALA A 485 1.72 25.57 -11.65
C ALA A 485 1.97 27.09 -11.68
N ALA A 486 1.23 27.83 -10.85
CA ALA A 486 1.51 29.23 -10.59
C ALA A 486 1.73 29.45 -9.09
N THR A 487 2.66 30.34 -8.73
CA THR A 487 2.75 30.86 -7.34
C THR A 487 1.53 31.71 -7.05
N VAL A 488 1.24 32.00 -5.77
CA VAL A 488 0.18 32.98 -5.45
C VAL A 488 0.51 34.38 -5.94
N SER A 489 1.79 34.64 -6.21
CA SER A 489 2.28 35.84 -6.88
C SER A 489 2.11 35.80 -8.42
N GLY A 490 1.46 34.78 -8.97
CA GLY A 490 1.12 34.68 -10.39
C GLY A 490 2.30 34.29 -11.29
N VAL A 491 3.42 33.87 -10.72
CA VAL A 491 4.56 33.37 -11.51
C VAL A 491 4.22 31.96 -11.98
N LEU A 492 4.07 31.77 -13.30
CA LEU A 492 3.84 30.46 -13.91
C LEU A 492 5.16 29.72 -14.11
N PHE A 493 5.17 28.41 -13.85
CA PHE A 493 6.35 27.56 -14.03
C PHE A 493 5.97 26.10 -14.30
N GLU A 494 6.89 25.37 -14.93
CA GLU A 494 6.79 23.92 -15.08
C GLU A 494 7.10 23.24 -13.75
N ALA A 495 6.09 22.58 -13.19
CA ALA A 495 6.22 21.87 -11.91
C ALA A 495 6.35 20.34 -12.08
N GLY A 496 6.23 19.83 -13.31
CA GLY A 496 6.29 18.39 -13.59
C GLY A 496 5.41 17.61 -12.61
N ARG A 497 5.98 16.63 -11.92
CA ARG A 497 5.30 15.81 -10.91
C ARG A 497 5.05 16.52 -9.57
N ALA A 498 5.79 17.59 -9.26
CA ALA A 498 5.55 18.37 -8.04
C ALA A 498 4.24 19.16 -8.06
N ARG A 499 3.54 19.26 -9.19
CA ARG A 499 2.24 19.95 -9.24
C ARG A 499 1.25 19.43 -8.19
N ALA A 500 1.31 18.15 -7.83
CA ALA A 500 0.52 17.56 -6.75
C ALA A 500 0.85 18.15 -5.36
N CYS A 501 2.11 18.48 -5.09
CA CYS A 501 2.58 19.07 -3.83
C CYS A 501 2.14 20.53 -3.67
N LEU A 502 2.28 21.30 -4.74
CA LEU A 502 2.03 22.75 -4.77
C LEU A 502 0.56 23.11 -4.58
N GLY A 503 -0.34 22.14 -4.72
CA GLY A 503 -1.75 22.29 -4.33
C GLY A 503 -1.88 22.73 -2.88
N CYS A 504 -1.07 22.18 -1.97
CA CYS A 504 -1.16 22.45 -0.54
C CYS A 504 0.01 23.28 0.00
N HIS A 505 1.20 23.17 -0.61
CA HIS A 505 2.43 23.82 -0.16
C HIS A 505 2.67 25.17 -0.82
N GLN A 506 1.70 26.08 -0.68
CA GLN A 506 1.76 27.45 -1.20
C GLN A 506 1.24 28.43 -0.15
N ALA A 507 1.87 29.59 -0.05
CA ALA A 507 1.48 30.71 0.81
C ALA A 507 0.03 31.09 0.52
N ASP A 508 -0.76 31.34 1.55
CA ASP A 508 -2.16 31.66 1.34
C ASP A 508 -2.39 33.15 1.01
N GLY A 509 -1.71 33.65 -0.03
CA GLY A 509 -1.85 34.98 -0.60
C GLY A 509 -0.55 35.72 -0.86
N ARG A 510 -0.65 36.84 -1.58
CA ARG A 510 0.48 37.70 -1.92
C ARG A 510 0.88 38.58 -0.74
N ALA A 511 2.17 38.92 -0.67
CA ALA A 511 2.66 40.02 0.16
C ALA A 511 2.26 41.36 -0.50
N ASP A 512 1.09 41.88 -0.16
CA ASP A 512 0.53 43.12 -0.69
C ASP A 512 -0.24 43.92 0.39
N ALA A 513 -0.89 45.02 -0.01
CA ALA A 513 -1.68 45.86 0.89
C ALA A 513 -2.83 45.10 1.58
N THR A 514 -3.37 44.05 0.96
CA THR A 514 -4.40 43.19 1.57
C THR A 514 -3.79 42.35 2.69
N ALA A 515 -2.59 41.81 2.48
CA ALA A 515 -1.85 41.13 3.54
C ALA A 515 -1.50 42.07 4.70
N GLU A 516 -1.08 43.31 4.41
CA GLU A 516 -0.79 44.33 5.42
C GLU A 516 -2.00 44.68 6.27
N THR A 517 -3.13 44.98 5.62
CA THR A 517 -4.39 45.36 6.29
C THR A 517 -4.92 44.21 7.13
N GLY A 518 -4.85 42.98 6.61
CA GLY A 518 -5.31 41.79 7.31
C GLY A 518 -4.30 41.20 8.30
N ARG A 519 -3.08 41.77 8.40
CA ARG A 519 -1.93 41.18 9.09
C ARG A 519 -1.75 39.70 8.75
N ARG A 520 -1.81 39.34 7.48
CA ARG A 520 -1.83 37.94 7.01
C ARG A 520 -0.55 37.21 7.39
N LEU A 521 -0.68 35.95 7.79
CA LEU A 521 0.43 35.04 8.03
C LEU A 521 0.73 34.23 6.75
N PRO A 522 2.00 34.13 6.29
CA PRO A 522 2.35 33.21 5.21
C PRO A 522 2.39 31.77 5.74
N GLU A 523 1.43 30.93 5.29
CA GLU A 523 1.35 29.51 5.67
C GLU A 523 1.83 28.59 4.55
N ALA A 524 2.61 27.56 4.88
CA ALA A 524 3.20 26.63 3.92
C ALA A 524 3.85 27.32 2.67
N PRO A 525 4.73 28.32 2.85
CA PRO A 525 5.23 29.15 1.74
C PRO A 525 6.32 28.49 0.90
N GLN A 526 6.39 27.16 0.86
CA GLN A 526 7.48 26.43 0.19
C GLN A 526 7.56 26.78 -1.30
N THR A 527 6.41 26.90 -1.98
CA THR A 527 6.35 27.35 -3.37
C THR A 527 6.91 28.76 -3.52
N GLU A 528 6.49 29.70 -2.69
CA GLU A 528 6.88 31.10 -2.80
C GLU A 528 8.37 31.28 -2.58
N VAL A 529 8.94 30.62 -1.57
CA VAL A 529 10.38 30.66 -1.27
C VAL A 529 11.20 30.03 -2.39
N LEU A 530 10.83 28.83 -2.87
CA LEU A 530 11.53 28.15 -3.98
C LEU A 530 11.62 29.06 -5.22
N PHE A 531 10.54 29.78 -5.53
CA PHE A 531 10.46 30.67 -6.69
C PHE A 531 10.93 32.11 -6.43
N GLY A 532 11.37 32.43 -5.21
CA GLY A 532 11.90 33.75 -4.87
C GLY A 532 10.82 34.84 -4.80
N THR A 533 9.64 34.50 -4.29
CA THR A 533 8.47 35.38 -4.20
C THR A 533 7.90 35.41 -2.78
N GLY A 534 6.87 36.22 -2.54
CA GLY A 534 6.12 36.20 -1.29
C GLY A 534 6.72 37.04 -0.15
N ALA A 535 7.85 37.72 -0.34
CA ALA A 535 8.40 38.67 0.64
C ALA A 535 8.03 40.12 0.29
N PHE A 536 8.02 41.01 1.30
CA PHE A 536 7.83 42.45 1.08
C PHE A 536 9.13 43.18 0.69
N GLY A 537 10.26 42.74 1.24
CA GLY A 537 11.55 43.44 1.10
C GLY A 537 12.51 42.89 0.03
N ALA A 538 12.19 41.76 -0.61
CA ALA A 538 13.07 41.13 -1.58
C ALA A 538 12.30 40.34 -2.65
N THR A 539 12.89 40.26 -3.84
CA THR A 539 12.48 39.33 -4.89
C THR A 539 13.70 38.53 -5.35
N GLY A 540 13.47 37.28 -5.71
CA GLY A 540 14.50 36.35 -6.14
C GLY A 540 14.23 35.79 -7.53
N ARG A 541 15.12 34.91 -7.96
CA ARG A 541 14.89 34.02 -9.10
C ARG A 541 14.63 32.61 -8.57
N PRO A 542 13.95 31.75 -9.33
CA PRO A 542 13.79 30.35 -8.97
C PRO A 542 15.16 29.69 -8.75
N TRP A 543 15.30 28.92 -7.67
CA TRP A 543 16.56 28.25 -7.33
C TRP A 543 16.55 26.79 -7.78
N ARG A 544 17.56 26.41 -8.58
CA ARG A 544 17.79 25.05 -9.09
C ARG A 544 16.51 24.28 -9.48
N PRO A 545 15.67 24.82 -10.40
CA PRO A 545 14.48 24.09 -10.82
C PRO A 545 14.89 22.80 -11.52
N THR A 546 14.61 21.66 -10.89
CA THR A 546 14.64 20.35 -11.56
C THR A 546 13.29 20.10 -12.26
N PRO A 547 13.21 19.16 -13.22
CA PRO A 547 11.96 18.88 -13.92
C PRO A 547 10.78 18.53 -13.00
N ASP A 548 11.04 17.92 -11.84
CA ASP A 548 10.02 17.47 -10.90
C ASP A 548 10.13 18.09 -9.49
N LEU A 549 10.91 19.15 -9.34
CA LEU A 549 11.05 20.01 -8.16
C LEU A 549 11.04 19.24 -6.83
N CYS A 550 9.99 19.40 -6.02
CA CYS A 550 9.83 18.81 -4.69
C CYS A 550 10.08 17.30 -4.68
N VAL A 551 9.65 16.59 -5.73
CA VAL A 551 9.77 15.13 -5.82
C VAL A 551 11.23 14.68 -5.87
N ASP A 552 12.09 15.46 -6.53
CA ASP A 552 13.51 15.14 -6.72
C ASP A 552 14.35 15.29 -5.45
N CYS A 553 13.82 15.91 -4.39
CA CYS A 553 14.48 16.02 -3.09
C CYS A 553 13.73 15.23 -2.00
N HIS A 554 12.40 15.32 -1.97
CA HIS A 554 11.58 14.78 -0.87
C HIS A 554 11.17 13.32 -1.08
N MET A 555 11.21 12.78 -2.30
CA MET A 555 10.76 11.42 -2.59
C MET A 555 11.90 10.49 -3.06
N VAL A 556 13.14 10.97 -3.06
CA VAL A 556 14.31 10.15 -3.39
C VAL A 556 14.58 9.15 -2.28
N ARG A 557 14.52 7.85 -2.57
CA ARG A 557 14.89 6.82 -1.61
C ARG A 557 16.40 6.84 -1.42
N CYS A 558 16.85 6.98 -0.17
CA CYS A 558 18.25 6.76 0.18
C CYS A 558 18.61 5.29 -0.07
N LEU A 559 19.47 5.05 -1.07
CA LEU A 559 19.89 3.70 -1.50
C LEU A 559 20.63 2.92 -0.41
N ASP A 560 21.23 3.61 0.56
CA ASP A 560 22.03 2.99 1.64
C ASP A 560 21.30 2.91 2.99
N CYS A 561 20.08 3.46 3.09
CA CYS A 561 19.33 3.55 4.35
C CYS A 561 18.38 2.36 4.60
N HIS A 562 18.41 1.33 3.74
CA HIS A 562 17.44 0.23 3.76
C HIS A 562 17.54 -0.70 4.98
N ALA A 563 18.63 -0.67 5.74
CA ALA A 563 18.86 -1.54 6.90
C ALA A 563 18.37 -0.94 8.24
N ASP A 564 18.25 0.38 8.37
CA ASP A 564 17.81 1.05 9.60
C ASP A 564 16.41 1.65 9.39
N ALA A 565 15.39 1.08 10.04
CA ALA A 565 14.04 1.65 10.06
C ALA A 565 14.04 3.10 10.59
N GLU A 566 14.96 3.44 11.49
CA GLU A 566 15.11 4.79 12.07
C GLU A 566 15.77 5.81 11.12
N ARG A 567 16.25 5.39 9.94
CA ARG A 567 16.97 6.25 8.97
C ARG A 567 16.27 6.34 7.61
N ARG A 568 15.05 5.83 7.46
CA ARG A 568 14.30 5.91 6.20
C ARG A 568 13.91 7.36 5.93
N ARG A 569 14.62 8.00 5.01
CA ARG A 569 14.30 9.33 4.46
C ARG A 569 13.92 9.20 2.99
N GLY A 570 13.07 10.10 2.54
CA GLY A 570 12.53 10.12 1.18
C GLY A 570 11.40 9.11 0.95
N GLY A 571 11.20 8.68 -0.30
CA GLY A 571 10.04 7.84 -0.65
C GLY A 571 8.71 8.52 -0.26
N HIS A 572 7.82 7.79 0.40
CA HIS A 572 6.55 8.33 0.92
C HIS A 572 6.63 8.80 2.37
N THR A 573 7.84 8.91 2.96
CA THR A 573 8.01 9.67 4.21
C THR A 573 8.00 11.18 3.92
N PHE A 574 8.30 11.55 2.66
CA PHE A 574 8.45 12.92 2.16
C PHE A 574 9.53 13.74 2.87
N GLN A 575 10.37 13.08 3.69
CA GLN A 575 11.45 13.74 4.40
C GLN A 575 12.65 13.90 3.46
N ALA A 576 13.03 15.15 3.17
CA ALA A 576 14.27 15.43 2.47
C ALA A 576 15.49 15.17 3.37
N MET A 577 16.65 15.01 2.73
CA MET A 577 17.93 15.03 3.42
C MET A 577 18.25 16.47 3.89
N PRO A 578 18.87 16.65 5.07
CA PRO A 578 19.27 17.98 5.52
C PRO A 578 20.31 18.59 4.56
N PRO A 579 20.28 19.92 4.34
CA PRO A 579 21.29 20.58 3.53
C PRO A 579 22.66 20.50 4.21
N LEU A 580 23.66 19.98 3.49
CA LEU A 580 25.04 19.89 3.98
C LEU A 580 25.98 20.95 3.39
N ASP A 581 25.49 21.72 2.41
CA ASP A 581 26.25 22.76 1.74
C ASP A 581 26.52 23.97 2.66
N LEU A 582 27.63 24.67 2.40
CA LEU A 582 27.89 25.98 2.98
C LEU A 582 26.88 27.01 2.48
N ALA A 583 26.57 28.01 3.31
CA ALA A 583 25.76 29.13 2.88
C ALA A 583 26.47 29.91 1.75
N PRO A 584 25.73 30.51 0.80
CA PRO A 584 26.35 31.27 -0.29
C PRO A 584 26.99 32.58 0.19
N GLN A 585 26.63 33.05 1.39
CA GLN A 585 27.16 34.28 1.99
C GLN A 585 26.86 34.31 3.49
N ASP A 586 27.62 35.13 4.20
CA ASP A 586 27.37 35.53 5.58
C ASP A 586 26.04 36.34 5.64
N CYS A 587 25.11 35.80 6.41
CA CYS A 587 23.78 36.34 6.62
C CYS A 587 23.74 37.25 7.86
N ASP A 588 24.30 36.78 8.97
CA ASP A 588 24.21 37.45 10.27
C ASP A 588 25.29 38.52 10.49
N GLY A 589 26.25 38.66 9.58
CA GLY A 589 27.29 39.67 9.59
C GLY A 589 28.40 39.43 10.61
N ASP A 590 28.56 38.22 11.13
CA ASP A 590 29.63 37.88 12.09
C ASP A 590 31.00 37.66 11.42
N GLY A 591 31.07 37.71 10.09
CA GLY A 591 32.26 37.52 9.28
C GLY A 591 32.58 36.06 8.98
N ARG A 592 31.70 35.12 9.33
CA ARG A 592 31.85 33.67 9.09
C ARG A 592 30.77 33.22 8.12
N VAL A 593 31.10 32.18 7.35
CA VAL A 593 30.12 31.49 6.49
C VAL A 593 29.97 30.09 7.04
N LEU A 594 28.80 29.81 7.63
CA LEU A 594 28.49 28.51 8.20
C LEU A 594 27.85 27.58 7.15
N ARG A 595 27.48 26.37 7.59
CA ARG A 595 26.57 25.53 6.81
C ARG A 595 25.25 26.26 6.64
N LEU A 596 24.58 26.06 5.51
CA LEU A 596 23.39 26.81 5.14
C LEU A 596 22.33 26.85 6.25
N ALA A 597 22.04 25.71 6.87
CA ALA A 597 21.05 25.64 7.94
C ALA A 597 21.45 26.45 9.19
N ASP A 598 22.73 26.41 9.55
CA ASP A 598 23.27 27.11 10.71
C ASP A 598 23.23 28.63 10.45
N GLU A 599 23.63 29.06 9.24
CA GLU A 599 23.65 30.45 8.80
C GLU A 599 22.24 31.08 8.78
N VAL A 600 21.28 30.41 8.14
CA VAL A 600 19.88 30.87 8.07
C VAL A 600 19.25 30.85 9.46
N GLY A 601 19.59 29.85 10.29
CA GLY A 601 19.14 29.76 11.67
C GLY A 601 19.58 30.95 12.52
N SER A 602 20.86 31.35 12.42
CA SER A 602 21.38 32.53 13.13
C SER A 602 20.66 33.81 12.71
N CYS A 603 20.47 33.99 11.40
CA CYS A 603 19.76 35.14 10.85
C CYS A 603 18.29 35.22 11.28
N LEU A 604 17.59 34.08 11.30
CA LEU A 604 16.22 33.98 11.80
C LEU A 604 16.15 34.37 13.27
N ALA A 605 17.07 33.87 14.11
CA ALA A 605 17.12 34.21 15.52
C ALA A 605 17.40 35.71 15.74
N ARG A 606 18.31 36.31 14.98
CA ARG A 606 18.61 37.74 15.04
C ARG A 606 17.40 38.59 14.64
N LEU A 607 16.70 38.23 13.56
CA LEU A 607 15.50 38.94 13.13
C LEU A 607 14.34 38.76 14.12
N GLU A 608 14.15 37.56 14.66
CA GLU A 608 13.14 37.32 15.70
C GLU A 608 13.39 38.18 16.94
N ALA A 609 14.64 38.24 17.41
CA ALA A 609 15.03 39.09 18.54
C ALA A 609 14.78 40.58 18.25
N ALA A 610 15.07 41.04 17.02
CA ALA A 610 14.77 42.41 16.61
C ALA A 610 13.26 42.69 16.60
N VAL A 611 12.44 41.80 16.05
CA VAL A 611 10.97 41.93 16.05
C VAL A 611 10.43 41.93 17.48
N ARG A 612 10.92 41.04 18.35
CA ARG A 612 10.53 41.00 19.77
C ARG A 612 10.88 42.31 20.49
N ALA A 613 12.06 42.88 20.25
CA ALA A 613 12.44 44.15 20.86
C ALA A 613 11.52 45.31 20.42
N GLU A 614 11.12 45.33 19.14
CA GLU A 614 10.17 46.33 18.64
C GLU A 614 8.76 46.11 19.21
N LEU A 615 8.33 44.86 19.41
CA LEU A 615 7.07 44.53 20.09
C LEU A 615 7.11 44.96 21.55
N ASP A 616 8.16 44.61 22.29
CA ASP A 616 8.32 44.94 23.72
C ASP A 616 8.25 46.45 23.98
N ALA A 617 8.63 47.28 23.01
CA ALA A 617 8.55 48.74 23.09
C ALA A 617 7.12 49.29 22.92
N LEU A 618 6.16 48.47 22.50
CA LEU A 618 4.76 48.87 22.32
C LEU A 618 3.96 48.76 23.63
N PRO A 619 2.97 49.65 23.84
CA PRO A 619 2.04 49.54 24.98
C PRO A 619 1.34 48.18 25.01
N GLY A 620 1.33 47.53 26.18
CA GLY A 620 0.66 46.25 26.39
C GLY A 620 1.36 45.02 25.79
N CYS A 621 2.53 45.19 25.17
CA CYS A 621 3.26 44.13 24.45
C CYS A 621 4.50 43.61 25.18
N ALA A 622 4.65 43.87 26.49
CA ALA A 622 5.83 43.43 27.22
C ALA A 622 5.94 41.89 27.23
N GLY A 623 7.07 41.37 26.74
CA GLY A 623 7.33 39.94 26.56
C GLY A 623 6.62 39.32 25.36
N ALA A 624 6.01 40.11 24.48
CA ALA A 624 5.26 39.59 23.35
C ALA A 624 6.18 39.00 22.27
N VAL A 625 5.72 37.92 21.66
CA VAL A 625 6.39 37.26 20.54
C VAL A 625 5.47 37.19 19.32
N PRO A 626 6.02 37.08 18.09
CA PRO A 626 5.21 36.79 16.91
C PRO A 626 4.47 35.46 17.06
N GLY A 627 3.14 35.51 17.04
CA GLY A 627 2.25 34.35 17.14
C GLY A 627 1.18 34.37 16.05
N ARG A 628 0.09 33.63 16.26
CA ARG A 628 -1.01 33.55 15.29
C ARG A 628 -2.39 33.53 15.95
N ASP A 629 -3.36 34.09 15.23
CA ASP A 629 -4.79 33.88 15.44
C ASP A 629 -5.43 33.53 14.09
N GLY A 630 -5.83 32.26 13.94
CA GLY A 630 -6.17 31.67 12.65
C GLY A 630 -5.08 31.93 11.61
N ARG A 631 -5.41 32.77 10.62
CA ARG A 631 -4.53 33.11 9.47
C ARG A 631 -3.89 34.49 9.58
N ARG A 632 -3.96 35.11 10.77
CA ARG A 632 -3.34 36.39 11.08
C ARG A 632 -2.08 36.19 11.90
N LEU A 633 -1.06 36.95 11.58
CA LEU A 633 0.11 37.16 12.40
C LEU A 633 -0.26 38.19 13.47
N VAL A 634 -0.20 37.77 14.74
CA VAL A 634 -0.57 38.61 15.88
C VAL A 634 0.49 38.45 16.99
N PRO A 635 0.71 39.48 17.81
CA PRO A 635 1.52 39.31 19.01
C PRO A 635 0.79 38.45 20.03
N VAL A 636 1.52 37.50 20.63
CA VAL A 636 1.04 36.65 21.72
C VAL A 636 2.01 36.73 22.88
N GLY A 637 1.55 36.43 24.10
CA GLY A 637 2.43 36.33 25.25
C GLY A 637 3.34 35.09 25.19
N PRO A 638 4.29 34.96 26.13
CA PRO A 638 5.25 33.85 26.14
C PRO A 638 4.61 32.46 26.21
N ALA A 639 3.39 32.32 26.75
CA ALA A 639 2.65 31.07 26.80
C ALA A 639 1.67 30.90 25.62
N GLY A 640 1.69 31.82 24.64
CA GLY A 640 0.81 31.81 23.48
C GLY A 640 -0.57 32.42 23.72
N GLU A 641 -0.77 33.05 24.89
CA GLU A 641 -2.00 33.76 25.23
C GLU A 641 -2.18 35.04 24.40
N ARG A 642 -3.45 35.40 24.13
CA ARG A 642 -3.73 36.66 23.43
C ARG A 642 -3.47 37.86 24.32
N LEU A 643 -2.96 38.93 23.71
CA LEU A 643 -2.69 40.21 24.35
C LEU A 643 -3.54 41.31 23.69
N PRO A 644 -4.80 41.55 24.14
CA PRO A 644 -5.73 42.43 23.42
C PRO A 644 -5.24 43.88 23.26
N GLU A 645 -4.57 44.44 24.28
CA GLU A 645 -4.01 45.79 24.24
C GLU A 645 -2.86 45.87 23.23
N CYS A 646 -1.97 44.87 23.23
CA CYS A 646 -0.89 44.75 22.26
C CYS A 646 -1.43 44.56 20.83
N GLU A 647 -2.48 43.75 20.67
CA GLU A 647 -3.11 43.50 19.38
C GLU A 647 -3.73 44.78 18.79
N ALA A 648 -4.34 45.62 19.64
CA ALA A 648 -4.86 46.92 19.22
C ALA A 648 -3.74 47.85 18.73
N GLU A 649 -2.58 47.85 19.38
CA GLU A 649 -1.39 48.58 18.93
C GLU A 649 -0.81 48.01 17.62
N TRP A 650 -0.74 46.69 17.51
CA TRP A 650 -0.25 45.96 16.34
C TRP A 650 -1.03 46.26 15.06
N LEU A 651 -2.35 46.43 15.18
CA LEU A 651 -3.24 46.70 14.05
C LEU A 651 -3.13 48.13 13.51
N ARG A 652 -2.39 49.03 14.19
CA ARG A 652 -2.22 50.40 13.72
C ARG A 652 -1.41 50.48 12.41
N PRO A 653 -1.80 51.32 11.43
CA PRO A 653 -1.10 51.44 10.15
C PRO A 653 0.40 51.77 10.29
N GLU A 654 0.79 52.53 11.31
CA GLU A 654 2.17 52.91 11.62
C GLU A 654 3.05 51.69 11.94
N ARG A 655 2.46 50.56 12.34
CA ARG A 655 3.17 49.30 12.61
C ARG A 655 3.36 48.43 11.37
N THR A 656 2.94 48.90 10.19
CA THR A 656 3.10 48.13 8.94
C THR A 656 4.55 47.77 8.62
N PRO A 657 5.57 48.63 8.86
CA PRO A 657 6.96 48.22 8.72
C PRO A 657 7.35 47.08 9.67
N LEU A 658 6.87 47.07 10.91
CA LEU A 658 7.12 45.98 11.85
C LEU A 658 6.41 44.69 11.41
N TYR A 659 5.16 44.79 10.95
CA TYR A 659 4.44 43.66 10.36
C TYR A 659 5.18 43.05 9.18
N ARG A 660 5.67 43.85 8.22
CA ARG A 660 6.42 43.36 7.05
C ARG A 660 7.68 42.60 7.47
N ALA A 661 8.42 43.09 8.46
CA ALA A 661 9.60 42.39 8.98
C ALA A 661 9.23 41.06 9.65
N ALA A 662 8.16 41.04 10.46
CA ALA A 662 7.66 39.84 11.10
C ALA A 662 7.05 38.84 10.09
N HIS A 663 6.44 39.33 9.01
CA HIS A 663 5.94 38.54 7.89
C HIS A 663 7.10 37.85 7.15
N ASP A 664 8.14 38.61 6.80
CA ASP A 664 9.32 38.09 6.10
C ASP A 664 10.12 37.10 6.97
N TRP A 665 10.17 37.31 8.28
CA TRP A 665 10.63 36.29 9.24
C TRP A 665 9.76 35.02 9.16
N ALA A 666 8.43 35.17 9.26
CA ALA A 666 7.51 34.04 9.24
C ALA A 666 7.56 33.28 7.90
N LEU A 667 7.77 33.97 6.78
CA LEU A 667 7.92 33.37 5.46
C LEU A 667 9.06 32.36 5.44
N ILE A 668 10.25 32.75 5.91
CA ILE A 668 11.44 31.89 5.89
C ILE A 668 11.39 30.85 7.03
N ALA A 669 10.89 31.22 8.20
CA ALA A 669 10.74 30.28 9.32
C ALA A 669 9.75 29.15 9.00
N ARG A 670 8.61 29.47 8.35
CA ARG A 670 7.54 28.51 8.02
C ARG A 670 7.76 27.76 6.72
N ASP A 671 8.64 28.24 5.86
CA ASP A 671 9.17 27.44 4.75
C ASP A 671 9.82 26.14 5.28
N GLY A 672 10.54 26.25 6.39
CA GLY A 672 11.05 25.10 7.15
C GLY A 672 12.18 24.34 6.48
N SER A 673 12.70 24.80 5.33
CA SER A 673 13.81 24.16 4.63
C SER A 673 15.20 24.54 5.15
N ALA A 674 15.26 25.41 6.17
CA ALA A 674 16.48 26.06 6.64
C ALA A 674 17.24 26.77 5.48
N GLY A 675 16.48 27.33 4.53
CA GLY A 675 16.98 28.03 3.35
C GLY A 675 17.31 27.14 2.15
N ALA A 676 17.21 25.81 2.26
CA ALA A 676 17.55 24.89 1.16
C ALA A 676 16.70 25.09 -0.09
N HIS A 677 15.44 25.53 0.04
CA HIS A 677 14.58 25.79 -1.11
C HIS A 677 15.09 26.94 -1.98
N ASN A 678 15.65 28.01 -1.39
CA ASN A 678 16.25 29.10 -2.14
C ASN A 678 17.25 29.88 -1.27
N PRO A 679 18.51 29.42 -1.15
CA PRO A 679 19.48 29.98 -0.24
C PRO A 679 19.75 31.49 -0.46
N PRO A 680 19.98 31.96 -1.71
CA PRO A 680 20.19 33.39 -1.96
C PRO A 680 18.96 34.23 -1.59
N PHE A 681 17.75 33.75 -1.90
CA PHE A 681 16.52 34.47 -1.59
C PHE A 681 16.26 34.54 -0.08
N ALA A 682 16.38 33.43 0.64
CA ALA A 682 16.17 33.39 2.07
C ALA A 682 17.07 34.39 2.81
N ILE A 683 18.36 34.40 2.49
CA ILE A 683 19.31 35.36 3.08
C ILE A 683 18.96 36.81 2.67
N ALA A 684 18.59 37.05 1.41
CA ALA A 684 18.21 38.39 0.95
C ALA A 684 16.98 38.94 1.69
N VAL A 685 15.96 38.10 1.92
CA VAL A 685 14.75 38.43 2.67
C VAL A 685 15.10 38.79 4.11
N LEU A 686 15.84 37.93 4.82
CA LEU A 686 16.18 38.16 6.23
C LEU A 686 17.03 39.42 6.42
N ARG A 687 18.02 39.66 5.55
CA ARG A 687 18.83 40.89 5.58
C ARG A 687 18.01 42.14 5.22
N ALA A 688 17.05 42.04 4.30
CA ALA A 688 16.17 43.17 3.98
C ALA A 688 15.26 43.54 5.16
N ALA A 689 14.68 42.55 5.83
CA ALA A 689 13.86 42.74 7.02
C ALA A 689 14.67 43.34 8.19
N LEU A 690 15.90 42.87 8.44
CA LEU A 690 16.79 43.46 9.44
C LEU A 690 17.10 44.94 9.14
N ARG A 691 17.46 45.27 7.89
CA ARG A 691 17.70 46.66 7.48
C ARG A 691 16.46 47.54 7.66
N GLN A 692 15.27 47.00 7.42
CA GLN A 692 14.01 47.72 7.60
C GLN A 692 13.76 48.08 9.08
N LEU A 693 14.27 47.28 10.01
CA LEU A 693 14.27 47.57 11.45
C LEU A 693 15.51 48.36 11.92
N GLY A 694 16.37 48.81 10.98
CA GLY A 694 17.59 49.55 11.30
C GLY A 694 18.69 48.72 11.98
N ARG A 695 18.74 47.40 11.71
CA ARG A 695 19.66 46.44 12.34
C ARG A 695 20.73 45.89 11.41
#